data_AF-A0A956KYU7-F1
#
_entry.id   AF-A0A956KYU7-F1
#
_cell.length_a   1.000
_cell.length_b   1.000
_cell.length_c   1.000
_cell.angle_alpha   90.00
_cell.angle_beta   90.00
_cell.angle_gamma   90.00
#
_symmetry.space_group_name_H-M   'P 1'
#
loop_
_entity.id
_entity.type
_entity.pdbx_description
1 polymer ?
#
loop_
_entity_poly.entity_id
_entity_poly.type
_entity_poly.pdbx_seq_one_letter_code
_entity_poly.pdbx_strand_id
1 'polypeptide(L)'
;MCTRSRSLLAISLGLALGAAGCNKETGEGDTAPAPSEPALAPQGEGSADADAKAKAEPGEPSTPTTPATPTAAASPAALAATVESMLEAEFHYPASLDPLLDLLPAGAEDVVVVRDVDGLLAMADAMLQAVDPTMRSIAAAAGGDAPRKVDAVLSGYRSLQTGLRGSDFALGEGLAVARVGSDTVVIYGTSRPDALPSLLRSLGAEGDDLPDACTAIEGAPGHAVCAAEPATLAAYTPGKDAAGARARLAERLGTEDVERANVLATVMGTGKSAGEQVAFTVATSPGLAHFTMGLEGVPEEVGALLGSGPSPALGLTSPGGGFYWLKLDPASIAEKAKDQEFIVRNVLGALTGELLLGSVASSDALVMLAGIDDPGPVAGLIAMASLALDRIPKTLPDGSGLEVGVESISVAGKSAQVLHAKLTPAGKSSELLAKTGLRPEAWVFAAGGYAGVVLGGDASTIETIASYGGGAMSPEGIQTLPKPLARSIADGQVSVVMHVPIDGMQSPQVGESFEAVAKDLPADDLPPGMTPSQILTLVRSVTAPVSGISMWMAPPKDRMVFHLALSLMGDGRTEQGRAELAAMAAVAGGSDPAAAYGELASRFASSPRAVAYQARAGTRTDGALTSAAMLGVVAAVAIPVDLLFPREGVLASNLLLAG
;
A
#
# COMPACT_ATOMS: atom_id res chain seq x y z
N MET A 1 21.53 -12.64 -31.86
CA MET A 1 20.80 -12.95 -30.60
C MET A 1 21.40 -12.26 -29.37
N CYS A 2 22.53 -11.54 -29.46
CA CYS A 2 23.09 -10.71 -28.37
C CYS A 2 22.69 -9.22 -28.39
N THR A 3 21.72 -8.80 -29.20
CA THR A 3 21.36 -7.38 -29.40
C THR A 3 20.15 -6.90 -28.59
N ARG A 4 19.52 -7.76 -27.77
CA ARG A 4 18.33 -7.39 -26.96
C ARG A 4 18.61 -7.11 -25.48
N SER A 5 19.84 -7.27 -24.99
CA SER A 5 20.20 -7.00 -23.57
C SER A 5 20.64 -5.55 -23.28
N ARG A 6 20.88 -4.70 -24.29
CA ARG A 6 21.41 -3.34 -24.08
C ARG A 6 20.32 -2.31 -23.72
N SER A 7 19.09 -2.47 -24.20
CA SER A 7 17.98 -1.54 -23.91
C SER A 7 17.41 -1.68 -22.49
N LEU A 8 17.66 -2.81 -21.82
CA LEU A 8 17.26 -3.03 -20.43
C LEU A 8 18.18 -2.29 -19.44
N LEU A 9 19.46 -2.11 -19.76
CA LEU A 9 20.47 -1.55 -18.85
C LEU A 9 20.17 -0.09 -18.44
N ALA A 10 19.63 0.73 -19.34
CA ALA A 10 19.30 2.12 -19.07
C ALA A 10 17.94 2.31 -18.37
N ILE A 11 16.98 1.43 -18.62
CA ILE A 11 15.70 1.38 -17.87
C ILE A 11 15.98 0.86 -16.45
N SER A 12 16.89 -0.11 -16.28
CA SER A 12 17.40 -0.51 -14.98
C SER A 12 18.35 0.53 -14.36
N LEU A 13 18.92 1.50 -15.06
CA LEU A 13 19.67 2.57 -14.38
C LEU A 13 18.74 3.56 -13.67
N GLY A 14 17.49 3.70 -14.14
CA GLY A 14 16.43 4.46 -13.47
C GLY A 14 15.66 3.67 -12.40
N LEU A 15 15.67 2.33 -12.46
CA LEU A 15 14.93 1.43 -11.53
C LEU A 15 15.83 0.54 -10.64
N ALA A 16 17.13 0.42 -10.92
CA ALA A 16 18.09 -0.48 -10.27
C ALA A 16 19.25 0.25 -9.59
N LEU A 17 18.97 1.43 -9.05
CA LEU A 17 19.82 2.07 -8.02
C LEU A 17 19.77 1.34 -6.65
N GLY A 18 19.23 0.11 -6.61
CA GLY A 18 19.27 -0.80 -5.45
C GLY A 18 19.71 -2.24 -5.74
N ALA A 19 20.14 -2.61 -6.96
CA ALA A 19 20.39 -4.02 -7.32
C ALA A 19 21.71 -4.30 -8.07
N ALA A 20 22.74 -3.46 -7.91
CA ALA A 20 24.08 -3.74 -8.45
C ALA A 20 24.97 -4.42 -7.40
N GLY A 21 25.01 -5.75 -7.43
CA GLY A 21 25.97 -6.58 -6.72
C GLY A 21 26.51 -7.67 -7.64
N CYS A 22 27.24 -7.29 -8.69
CA CYS A 22 27.90 -8.24 -9.58
C CYS A 22 29.13 -8.81 -8.89
N ASN A 23 29.06 -10.05 -8.38
CA ASN A 23 30.24 -10.75 -7.88
C ASN A 23 30.81 -11.66 -8.97
N LYS A 24 32.07 -11.39 -9.32
CA LYS A 24 32.88 -12.17 -10.27
C LYS A 24 33.45 -13.37 -9.50
N GLU A 25 33.07 -14.59 -9.87
CA GLU A 25 33.73 -15.79 -9.36
C GLU A 25 35.21 -15.76 -9.76
N THR A 26 36.09 -15.79 -8.76
CA THR A 26 37.52 -16.09 -8.95
C THR A 26 37.84 -17.37 -8.21
N GLY A 27 38.37 -18.35 -8.95
CA GLY A 27 38.76 -19.65 -8.44
C GLY A 27 40.14 -19.66 -7.78
N GLU A 28 40.24 -20.57 -6.80
CA GLU A 28 41.41 -21.27 -6.26
C GLU A 28 42.58 -20.53 -5.59
N GLY A 29 42.91 -21.01 -4.38
CA GLY A 29 44.18 -20.80 -3.70
C GLY A 29 44.17 -21.18 -2.22
N ASP A 30 44.38 -22.46 -1.92
CA ASP A 30 44.61 -23.05 -0.59
C ASP A 30 45.58 -22.24 0.30
N THR A 31 45.24 -22.08 1.59
CA THR A 31 46.12 -22.46 2.73
C THR A 31 45.43 -22.23 4.08
N ALA A 32 45.36 -23.29 4.89
CA ALA A 32 44.96 -23.25 6.30
C ALA A 32 46.02 -22.55 7.18
N PRO A 33 45.62 -21.96 8.33
CA PRO A 33 46.04 -22.61 9.58
C PRO A 33 45.02 -22.59 10.74
N ALA A 34 45.41 -23.38 11.76
CA ALA A 34 44.75 -23.90 12.95
C ALA A 34 44.07 -22.89 13.93
N PRO A 35 43.20 -23.37 14.84
CA PRO A 35 42.40 -22.53 15.72
C PRO A 35 43.17 -22.16 17.00
N SER A 36 43.02 -20.91 17.43
CA SER A 36 43.40 -20.45 18.76
C SER A 36 42.15 -20.17 19.59
N GLU A 37 41.96 -20.97 20.65
CA GLU A 37 41.09 -20.70 21.79
C GLU A 37 41.39 -19.31 22.40
N PRO A 38 40.38 -18.69 23.02
CA PRO A 38 40.66 -18.05 24.30
C PRO A 38 39.66 -18.43 25.40
N ALA A 39 40.24 -19.03 26.43
CA ALA A 39 40.12 -18.72 27.86
C ALA A 39 38.78 -18.22 28.42
N LEU A 40 38.24 -19.04 29.31
CA LEU A 40 37.23 -18.74 30.31
C LEU A 40 37.75 -17.83 31.45
N ALA A 41 36.88 -16.90 31.84
CA ALA A 41 36.63 -16.37 33.20
C ALA A 41 37.66 -15.34 33.78
N PRO A 42 37.23 -14.34 34.60
CA PRO A 42 36.37 -14.56 35.75
C PRO A 42 35.18 -13.60 35.97
N GLN A 43 34.26 -14.15 36.76
CA GLN A 43 33.15 -13.51 37.46
C GLN A 43 33.63 -12.33 38.32
N GLY A 44 32.84 -11.26 38.33
CA GLY A 44 32.88 -10.19 39.32
C GLY A 44 31.51 -10.00 39.93
N GLU A 45 31.41 -10.32 41.22
CA GLU A 45 30.28 -10.11 42.12
C GLU A 45 30.16 -8.64 42.57
N GLY A 46 28.95 -8.22 42.96
CA GLY A 46 28.70 -7.05 43.84
C GLY A 46 27.90 -5.93 43.17
N SER A 47 26.57 -5.98 43.20
CA SER A 47 25.67 -5.46 44.26
C SER A 47 25.30 -3.99 44.07
N ALA A 48 24.02 -3.72 43.81
CA ALA A 48 23.21 -2.80 44.60
C ALA A 48 21.73 -2.95 44.21
N ASP A 49 20.94 -3.33 45.20
CA ASP A 49 19.49 -3.50 45.17
C ASP A 49 18.75 -2.20 44.84
N ALA A 50 17.70 -2.31 44.03
CA ALA A 50 16.54 -1.44 44.11
C ALA A 50 15.30 -2.23 43.68
N ASP A 51 14.79 -3.03 44.63
CA ASP A 51 13.44 -3.60 44.61
C ASP A 51 12.40 -2.47 44.50
N ALA A 52 11.81 -2.30 43.32
CA ALA A 52 10.54 -1.61 43.14
C ALA A 52 9.56 -2.57 42.46
N LYS A 53 9.02 -3.47 43.28
CA LYS A 53 7.96 -4.42 42.92
C LYS A 53 6.64 -3.67 42.73
N ALA A 54 6.46 -3.04 41.57
CA ALA A 54 5.15 -2.56 41.13
C ALA A 54 4.31 -3.77 40.68
N LYS A 55 3.49 -4.25 41.60
CA LYS A 55 2.46 -5.26 41.37
C LYS A 55 1.38 -4.62 40.48
N ALA A 56 1.48 -4.81 39.16
CA ALA A 56 0.38 -4.50 38.26
C ALA A 56 -0.77 -5.47 38.56
N GLU A 57 -1.84 -4.95 39.15
CA GLU A 57 -3.13 -5.65 39.18
C GLU A 57 -3.65 -5.80 37.75
N PRO A 58 -4.29 -6.92 37.39
CA PRO A 58 -5.01 -7.03 36.13
C PRO A 58 -6.08 -5.94 36.12
N GLY A 59 -5.95 -4.95 35.23
CA GLY A 59 -6.95 -3.92 35.07
C GLY A 59 -8.31 -4.56 34.79
N GLU A 60 -9.33 -4.15 35.54
CA GLU A 60 -10.71 -4.47 35.23
C GLU A 60 -10.98 -4.15 33.75
N PRO A 61 -11.69 -5.04 33.02
CA PRO A 61 -12.10 -4.75 31.66
C PRO A 61 -12.89 -3.45 31.66
N SER A 62 -12.38 -2.46 30.93
CA SER A 62 -13.02 -1.17 30.70
C SER A 62 -14.49 -1.39 30.39
N THR A 63 -15.36 -0.78 31.18
CA THR A 63 -16.81 -0.72 30.91
C THR A 63 -17.04 -0.36 29.44
N PRO A 64 -17.98 -1.02 28.73
CA PRO A 64 -18.25 -0.71 27.33
C PRO A 64 -18.60 0.77 27.23
N THR A 65 -17.80 1.51 26.49
CA THR A 65 -18.12 2.88 26.09
C THR A 65 -19.51 2.84 25.47
N THR A 66 -20.45 3.60 26.02
CA THR A 66 -21.79 3.78 25.44
C THR A 66 -21.65 3.97 23.93
N PRO A 67 -22.35 3.18 23.09
CA PRO A 67 -22.21 3.30 21.64
C PRO A 67 -22.46 4.76 21.26
N ALA A 68 -21.47 5.36 20.59
CA ALA A 68 -21.59 6.70 20.07
C ALA A 68 -22.88 6.76 19.25
N THR A 69 -23.76 7.71 19.59
CA THR A 69 -24.94 7.99 18.76
C THR A 69 -24.44 8.23 17.34
N PRO A 70 -25.03 7.58 16.31
CA PRO A 70 -24.57 7.73 14.93
C PRO A 70 -24.44 9.22 14.61
N THR A 71 -23.21 9.66 14.34
CA THR A 71 -22.94 11.02 13.90
C THR A 71 -23.82 11.27 12.68
N ALA A 72 -24.57 12.38 12.69
CA ALA A 72 -25.46 12.72 11.58
C ALA A 72 -24.69 12.62 10.26
N ALA A 73 -25.28 11.94 9.28
CA ALA A 73 -24.77 11.81 7.92
C ALA A 73 -24.18 13.15 7.43
N ALA A 74 -22.90 13.15 7.07
CA ALA A 74 -22.27 14.36 6.53
C ALA A 74 -22.93 14.70 5.18
N SER A 75 -23.18 15.98 4.95
CA SER A 75 -23.64 16.44 3.64
C SER A 75 -22.46 16.44 2.66
N PRO A 76 -22.71 16.29 1.33
CA PRO A 76 -21.64 16.42 0.33
C PRO A 76 -20.87 17.74 0.42
N ALA A 77 -21.53 18.83 0.81
CA ALA A 77 -20.89 20.13 1.03
C ALA A 77 -19.95 20.12 2.24
N ALA A 78 -20.33 19.46 3.34
CA ALA A 78 -19.47 19.30 4.51
C ALA A 78 -18.25 18.42 4.19
N LEU A 79 -18.46 17.37 3.38
CA LEU A 79 -17.38 16.51 2.89
C LEU A 79 -16.38 17.33 2.05
N ALA A 80 -16.85 18.05 1.03
CA ALA A 80 -15.99 18.90 0.19
C ALA A 80 -15.23 19.95 1.01
N ALA A 81 -15.90 20.63 1.94
CA ALA A 81 -15.25 21.59 2.84
C ALA A 81 -14.17 20.93 3.71
N THR A 82 -14.40 19.70 4.17
CA THR A 82 -13.41 18.95 4.93
C THR A 82 -12.20 18.62 4.06
N VAL A 83 -12.41 18.14 2.83
CA VAL A 83 -11.31 17.86 1.87
C VAL A 83 -10.49 19.10 1.56
N GLU A 84 -11.14 20.24 1.34
CA GLU A 84 -10.44 21.51 1.10
C GLU A 84 -9.63 21.97 2.31
N SER A 85 -10.13 21.69 3.53
CA SER A 85 -9.40 21.99 4.78
C SER A 85 -8.22 21.06 5.05
N MET A 86 -8.12 19.92 4.35
CA MET A 86 -6.98 19.01 4.49
C MET A 86 -5.73 19.73 4.01
N LEU A 87 -4.82 20.00 4.95
CA LEU A 87 -3.52 20.55 4.63
C LEU A 87 -2.75 19.51 3.81
N GLU A 88 -2.51 19.84 2.55
CA GLU A 88 -1.41 19.24 1.83
C GLU A 88 -0.23 20.16 2.06
N ALA A 89 0.89 19.64 2.53
CA ALA A 89 2.10 20.46 2.58
C ALA A 89 2.39 20.92 1.15
N GLU A 90 2.30 22.24 0.90
CA GLU A 90 2.75 22.81 -0.37
C GLU A 90 4.22 22.46 -0.53
N PHE A 91 4.48 21.45 -1.37
CA PHE A 91 5.82 20.97 -1.62
C PHE A 91 6.20 21.34 -3.05
N HIS A 92 7.18 22.23 -3.16
CA HIS A 92 7.78 22.60 -4.42
C HIS A 92 9.03 21.74 -4.60
N TYR A 93 9.06 20.96 -5.68
CA TYR A 93 10.28 20.22 -6.03
C TYR A 93 11.40 21.21 -6.39
N PRO A 94 12.67 20.89 -6.08
CA PRO A 94 13.80 21.74 -6.41
C PRO A 94 13.87 22.07 -7.92
N ALA A 95 13.66 21.07 -8.78
CA ALA A 95 13.62 21.27 -10.22
C ALA A 95 12.19 21.58 -10.70
N SER A 96 12.05 22.61 -11.52
CA SER A 96 10.81 22.86 -12.27
C SER A 96 10.64 21.81 -13.38
N LEU A 97 9.39 21.41 -13.65
CA LEU A 97 9.12 20.37 -14.65
C LEU A 97 9.45 20.83 -16.09
N ASP A 98 8.98 22.01 -16.48
CA ASP A 98 9.12 22.49 -17.87
C ASP A 98 10.59 22.56 -18.34
N PRO A 99 11.54 23.11 -17.57
CA PRO A 99 12.95 23.08 -17.94
C PRO A 99 13.48 21.66 -18.20
N LEU A 100 13.07 20.66 -17.41
CA LEU A 100 13.48 19.27 -17.62
C LEU A 100 12.85 18.67 -18.88
N LEU A 101 11.57 18.97 -19.13
CA LEU A 101 10.88 18.51 -20.35
C LEU A 101 11.47 19.13 -21.62
N ASP A 102 11.96 20.37 -21.56
CA ASP A 102 12.64 21.02 -22.69
C ASP A 102 13.96 20.35 -23.09
N LEU A 103 14.61 19.63 -22.16
CA LEU A 103 15.82 18.85 -22.41
C LEU A 103 15.55 17.52 -23.13
N LEU A 104 14.32 17.03 -23.11
CA LEU A 104 13.97 15.79 -23.79
C LEU A 104 14.04 15.99 -25.32
N PRO A 105 14.44 14.97 -26.10
CA PRO A 105 14.33 15.02 -27.55
C PRO A 105 12.89 15.31 -27.99
N ALA A 106 12.73 16.07 -29.08
CA ALA A 106 11.39 16.37 -29.60
C ALA A 106 10.64 15.07 -29.96
N GLY A 107 9.42 14.93 -29.46
CA GLY A 107 8.59 13.74 -29.70
C GLY A 107 9.08 12.46 -29.01
N ALA A 108 9.97 12.56 -28.00
CA ALA A 108 10.38 11.40 -27.23
C ALA A 108 9.17 10.67 -26.62
N GLU A 109 9.04 9.38 -26.93
CA GLU A 109 7.93 8.54 -26.46
C GLU A 109 8.28 7.78 -25.18
N ASP A 110 9.54 7.37 -25.02
CA ASP A 110 10.07 6.77 -23.80
C ASP A 110 10.88 7.79 -23.03
N VAL A 111 10.33 8.19 -21.89
CA VAL A 111 10.90 9.23 -21.04
C VAL A 111 10.79 8.82 -19.59
N VAL A 112 11.79 9.19 -18.78
CA VAL A 112 11.72 9.20 -17.32
C VAL A 112 12.26 10.56 -16.88
N VAL A 113 11.57 11.26 -16.00
CA VAL A 113 11.96 12.55 -15.45
C VAL A 113 11.81 12.47 -13.94
N VAL A 114 12.81 12.94 -13.21
CA VAL A 114 12.85 13.00 -11.75
C VAL A 114 13.25 14.42 -11.35
N ARG A 115 12.42 15.10 -10.57
CA ARG A 115 12.63 16.51 -10.21
C ARG A 115 13.37 16.70 -8.89
N ASP A 116 13.25 15.74 -7.99
CA ASP A 116 13.84 15.73 -6.66
C ASP A 116 14.44 14.35 -6.37
N VAL A 117 15.67 14.17 -6.84
CA VAL A 117 16.43 12.92 -6.64
C VAL A 117 16.77 12.75 -5.15
N ASP A 118 17.11 13.83 -4.44
CA ASP A 118 17.47 13.76 -3.02
C ASP A 118 16.27 13.41 -2.15
N GLY A 119 15.07 13.91 -2.48
CA GLY A 119 13.82 13.51 -1.83
C GLY A 119 13.52 12.01 -1.97
N LEU A 120 13.78 11.40 -3.13
CA LEU A 120 13.65 9.95 -3.31
C LEU A 120 14.69 9.17 -2.50
N LEU A 121 15.93 9.64 -2.46
CA LEU A 121 16.98 9.03 -1.63
C LEU A 121 16.64 9.14 -0.14
N ALA A 122 16.09 10.26 0.32
CA ALA A 122 15.66 10.43 1.70
C ALA A 122 14.49 9.50 2.07
N MET A 123 13.56 9.26 1.14
CA MET A 123 12.49 8.27 1.32
C MET A 123 13.06 6.85 1.41
N ALA A 124 14.00 6.49 0.53
CA ALA A 124 14.69 5.20 0.57
C ALA A 124 15.52 5.04 1.86
N ASP A 125 16.16 6.10 2.36
CA ASP A 125 16.87 6.09 3.65
C ASP A 125 15.94 5.78 4.81
N ALA A 126 14.77 6.43 4.85
CA ALA A 126 13.77 6.21 5.90
C ALA A 126 13.28 4.75 5.90
N MET A 127 13.02 4.20 4.71
CA MET A 127 12.63 2.79 4.56
C MET A 127 13.76 1.86 5.00
N LEU A 128 14.98 2.06 4.50
CA LEU A 128 16.15 1.25 4.85
C LEU A 128 16.49 1.33 6.34
N GLN A 129 16.37 2.49 6.97
CA GLN A 129 16.59 2.65 8.41
C GLN A 129 15.62 1.80 9.24
N ALA A 130 14.38 1.63 8.78
CA ALA A 130 13.40 0.79 9.47
C ALA A 130 13.66 -0.71 9.26
N VAL A 131 14.18 -1.13 8.11
CA VAL A 131 14.36 -2.56 7.78
C VAL A 131 15.76 -3.10 8.05
N ASP A 132 16.80 -2.27 8.06
CA ASP A 132 18.21 -2.68 8.17
C ASP A 132 18.48 -3.59 9.39
N PRO A 133 18.06 -3.23 10.63
CA PRO A 133 18.30 -4.10 11.79
C PRO A 133 17.69 -5.50 11.62
N THR A 134 16.48 -5.56 11.05
CA THR A 134 15.74 -6.81 10.84
C THR A 134 16.35 -7.63 9.72
N MET A 135 16.73 -7.01 8.59
CA MET A 135 17.43 -7.70 7.50
C MET A 135 18.75 -8.32 7.98
N ARG A 136 19.52 -7.59 8.79
CA ARG A 136 20.78 -8.10 9.39
C ARG A 136 20.53 -9.27 10.34
N SER A 137 19.52 -9.16 11.21
CA SER A 137 19.14 -10.23 12.14
C SER A 137 18.76 -11.51 11.39
N ILE A 138 17.95 -11.39 10.34
CA ILE A 138 17.50 -12.52 9.52
C ILE A 138 18.65 -13.11 8.71
N ALA A 139 19.49 -12.27 8.11
CA ALA A 139 20.65 -12.74 7.39
C ALA A 139 21.63 -13.50 8.30
N ALA A 140 21.83 -13.01 9.53
CA ALA A 140 22.63 -13.70 10.54
C ALA A 140 22.03 -15.06 10.92
N ALA A 141 20.71 -15.16 11.05
CA ALA A 141 20.02 -16.42 11.33
C ALA A 141 20.07 -17.42 10.18
N ALA A 142 19.93 -16.94 8.93
CA ALA A 142 20.03 -17.78 7.73
C ALA A 142 21.45 -18.36 7.53
N GLY A 143 22.49 -17.66 8.02
CA GLY A 143 23.87 -18.08 7.91
C GLY A 143 24.41 -18.06 6.48
N GLY A 144 25.54 -18.75 6.26
CA GLY A 144 26.22 -18.77 4.96
C GLY A 144 26.67 -17.38 4.51
N ASP A 145 26.44 -17.05 3.23
CA ASP A 145 26.78 -15.74 2.65
C ASP A 145 25.66 -14.69 2.78
N ALA A 146 24.52 -15.00 3.40
CA ALA A 146 23.41 -14.06 3.53
C ALA A 146 23.82 -12.75 4.23
N PRO A 147 24.58 -12.76 5.36
CA PRO A 147 25.05 -11.52 6.00
C PRO A 147 25.91 -10.68 5.06
N ARG A 148 26.85 -11.32 4.34
CA ARG A 148 27.72 -10.65 3.37
C ARG A 148 26.93 -10.03 2.22
N LYS A 149 25.89 -10.69 1.73
CA LYS A 149 25.02 -10.16 0.67
C LYS A 149 24.23 -8.95 1.14
N VAL A 150 23.63 -9.01 2.33
CA VAL A 150 22.93 -7.85 2.91
C VAL A 150 23.89 -6.70 3.14
N ASP A 151 25.10 -6.97 3.65
CA ASP A 151 26.15 -5.96 3.78
C ASP A 151 26.57 -5.36 2.45
N ALA A 152 26.74 -6.18 1.40
CA ALA A 152 27.08 -5.72 0.06
C ALA A 152 25.98 -4.83 -0.53
N VAL A 153 24.71 -5.19 -0.38
CA VAL A 153 23.58 -4.38 -0.87
C VAL A 153 23.51 -3.04 -0.13
N LEU A 154 23.55 -3.06 1.21
CA LEU A 154 23.47 -1.85 2.03
C LEU A 154 24.68 -0.94 1.84
N SER A 155 25.88 -1.51 1.72
CA SER A 155 27.09 -0.73 1.44
C SER A 155 27.07 -0.18 0.02
N GLY A 156 26.59 -0.94 -0.96
CA GLY A 156 26.39 -0.48 -2.34
C GLY A 156 25.44 0.71 -2.40
N TYR A 157 24.28 0.63 -1.75
CA TYR A 157 23.33 1.73 -1.64
C TYR A 157 23.96 2.97 -0.97
N ARG A 158 24.64 2.81 0.18
CA ARG A 158 25.31 3.94 0.86
C ARG A 158 26.42 4.56 0.00
N SER A 159 27.14 3.74 -0.75
CA SER A 159 28.20 4.19 -1.66
C SER A 159 27.61 4.97 -2.82
N LEU A 160 26.52 4.49 -3.41
CA LEU A 160 25.78 5.20 -4.43
C LEU A 160 25.28 6.55 -3.91
N GLN A 161 24.65 6.56 -2.74
CA GLN A 161 24.09 7.77 -2.15
C GLN A 161 25.19 8.80 -1.83
N THR A 162 26.27 8.35 -1.22
CA THR A 162 27.46 9.18 -0.95
C THR A 162 28.04 9.70 -2.26
N GLY A 163 28.08 8.85 -3.29
CA GLY A 163 28.49 9.21 -4.63
C GLY A 163 27.59 10.30 -5.22
N LEU A 164 26.27 10.12 -5.24
CA LEU A 164 25.32 11.10 -5.78
C LEU A 164 25.35 12.44 -5.03
N ARG A 165 25.51 12.43 -3.71
CA ARG A 165 25.59 13.66 -2.89
C ARG A 165 26.97 14.32 -2.87
N GLY A 166 28.03 13.54 -3.02
CA GLY A 166 29.42 14.00 -2.94
C GLY A 166 30.06 14.29 -4.30
N SER A 167 29.52 13.73 -5.37
CA SER A 167 29.90 14.04 -6.75
C SER A 167 29.25 15.36 -7.18
N ASP A 168 29.79 16.04 -8.19
CA ASP A 168 29.28 17.33 -8.71
C ASP A 168 27.91 17.28 -9.38
N PHE A 169 27.09 16.27 -9.05
CA PHE A 169 25.69 16.23 -9.40
C PHE A 169 24.95 17.33 -8.64
N ALA A 170 24.25 18.15 -9.41
CA ALA A 170 23.27 19.06 -8.87
C ALA A 170 21.94 18.31 -8.75
N LEU A 171 21.76 17.50 -7.71
CA LEU A 171 20.55 16.67 -7.52
C LEU A 171 19.24 17.47 -7.54
N GLY A 172 19.31 18.76 -7.16
CA GLY A 172 18.19 19.69 -7.21
C GLY A 172 17.84 20.21 -8.61
N GLU A 173 18.66 19.96 -9.62
CA GLU A 173 18.34 20.26 -11.02
C GLU A 173 17.59 19.10 -11.69
N GLY A 174 17.48 17.94 -11.02
CA GLY A 174 16.77 16.78 -11.50
C GLY A 174 17.57 15.89 -12.46
N LEU A 175 16.88 14.88 -12.97
CA LEU A 175 17.40 13.85 -13.86
C LEU A 175 16.35 13.50 -14.91
N ALA A 176 16.77 13.23 -16.14
CA ALA A 176 15.91 12.73 -17.19
C ALA A 176 16.59 11.61 -17.98
N VAL A 177 15.81 10.65 -18.45
CA VAL A 177 16.22 9.58 -19.36
C VAL A 177 15.27 9.64 -20.54
N ALA A 178 15.81 9.55 -21.76
CA ALA A 178 14.99 9.54 -22.97
C ALA A 178 15.57 8.62 -24.04
N ARG A 179 14.71 8.14 -24.93
CA ARG A 179 15.15 7.39 -26.12
C ARG A 179 15.50 8.34 -27.28
N VAL A 180 16.60 8.03 -27.96
CA VAL A 180 17.04 8.66 -29.22
C VAL A 180 17.30 7.53 -30.21
N GLY A 181 16.40 7.36 -31.19
CA GLY A 181 16.43 6.19 -32.07
C GLY A 181 16.15 4.90 -31.30
N SER A 182 17.08 3.93 -31.32
CA SER A 182 16.99 2.69 -30.52
C SER A 182 17.70 2.77 -29.17
N ASP A 183 18.47 3.84 -28.95
CA ASP A 183 19.36 3.98 -27.80
C ASP A 183 18.81 4.99 -26.80
N THR A 184 19.46 5.08 -25.64
CA THR A 184 19.03 5.94 -24.54
C THR A 184 20.07 6.98 -24.22
N VAL A 185 19.60 8.16 -23.81
CA VAL A 185 20.41 9.23 -23.25
C VAL A 185 20.02 9.46 -21.80
N VAL A 186 21.00 9.78 -20.96
CA VAL A 186 20.80 10.18 -19.56
C VAL A 186 21.21 11.64 -19.43
N ILE A 187 20.27 12.48 -19.06
CA ILE A 187 20.42 13.91 -18.81
C ILE A 187 20.39 14.12 -17.30
N TYR A 188 21.34 14.88 -16.77
CA TYR A 188 21.43 15.10 -15.33
C TYR A 188 22.07 16.45 -15.01
N GLY A 189 21.64 17.03 -13.88
CA GLY A 189 22.25 18.23 -13.33
C GLY A 189 23.70 17.99 -12.91
N THR A 190 24.63 18.76 -13.47
CA THR A 190 26.05 18.72 -13.10
C THR A 190 26.81 19.94 -13.62
N SER A 191 27.89 20.31 -12.92
CA SER A 191 28.90 21.22 -13.46
C SER A 191 30.02 20.48 -14.23
N ARG A 192 30.07 19.15 -14.12
CA ARG A 192 31.11 18.28 -14.67
C ARG A 192 30.49 17.12 -15.47
N PRO A 193 30.58 17.12 -16.82
CA PRO A 193 30.02 16.06 -17.65
C PRO A 193 30.60 14.65 -17.40
N ASP A 194 31.73 14.53 -16.73
CA ASP A 194 32.35 13.26 -16.35
C ASP A 194 31.86 12.71 -14.99
N ALA A 195 30.90 13.39 -14.32
CA ALA A 195 30.41 13.00 -13.00
C ALA A 195 29.71 11.63 -13.01
N LEU A 196 28.83 11.34 -13.98
CA LEU A 196 28.16 10.05 -14.08
C LEU A 196 29.12 8.87 -14.37
N PRO A 197 29.99 8.93 -15.39
CA PRO A 197 31.04 7.93 -15.56
C PRO A 197 31.88 7.72 -14.30
N SER A 198 32.19 8.78 -13.56
CA SER A 198 33.01 8.70 -12.35
C SER A 198 32.28 8.05 -11.19
N LEU A 199 31.00 8.36 -11.02
CA LEU A 199 30.12 7.67 -10.07
C LEU A 199 30.05 6.17 -10.39
N LEU A 200 29.74 5.81 -11.63
CA LEU A 200 29.62 4.41 -12.03
C LEU A 200 30.93 3.64 -11.83
N ARG A 201 32.09 4.24 -12.15
CA ARG A 201 33.41 3.68 -11.84
C ARG A 201 33.62 3.46 -10.34
N SER A 202 33.19 4.39 -9.50
CA SER A 202 33.29 4.25 -8.04
C SER A 202 32.43 3.11 -7.49
N LEU A 203 31.38 2.74 -8.22
CA LEU A 203 30.50 1.60 -7.92
C LEU A 203 30.97 0.30 -8.57
N GLY A 204 32.11 0.31 -9.26
CA GLY A 204 32.73 -0.87 -9.87
C GLY A 204 32.31 -1.17 -11.32
N ALA A 205 31.65 -0.23 -12.01
CA ALA A 205 31.41 -0.38 -13.45
C ALA A 205 32.72 -0.23 -14.24
N GLU A 206 32.93 -1.12 -15.21
CA GLU A 206 34.12 -1.18 -16.06
C GLU A 206 33.75 -1.36 -17.54
N GLY A 207 34.63 -0.91 -18.45
CA GLY A 207 34.47 -1.14 -19.90
C GLY A 207 33.14 -0.60 -20.45
N ASP A 208 32.45 -1.44 -21.22
CA ASP A 208 31.19 -1.14 -21.92
C ASP A 208 30.01 -0.78 -20.99
N ASP A 209 30.15 -0.95 -19.67
CA ASP A 209 29.13 -0.55 -18.68
C ASP A 209 29.18 0.95 -18.33
N LEU A 210 30.20 1.66 -18.81
CA LEU A 210 30.33 3.11 -18.68
C LEU A 210 29.82 3.79 -19.95
N PRO A 211 29.12 4.93 -19.86
CA PRO A 211 28.78 5.70 -21.04
C PRO A 211 30.07 6.25 -21.69
N ASP A 212 30.28 5.93 -22.97
CA ASP A 212 31.49 6.28 -23.72
C ASP A 212 31.60 7.78 -23.99
N ALA A 213 30.47 8.49 -23.98
CA ALA A 213 30.43 9.91 -24.32
C ALA A 213 29.44 10.67 -23.42
N CYS A 214 29.96 11.71 -22.76
CA CYS A 214 29.18 12.68 -22.00
C CYS A 214 29.59 14.10 -22.38
N THR A 215 28.63 14.99 -22.57
CA THR A 215 28.88 16.40 -22.91
C THR A 215 27.94 17.33 -22.15
N ALA A 216 28.37 18.57 -21.92
CA ALA A 216 27.47 19.64 -21.49
C ALA A 216 26.42 19.91 -22.57
N ILE A 217 25.19 20.26 -22.17
CA ILE A 217 24.11 20.59 -23.09
C ILE A 217 24.20 22.08 -23.47
N GLU A 218 24.30 22.37 -24.76
CA GLU A 218 24.29 23.74 -25.26
C GLU A 218 22.93 24.42 -24.99
N GLY A 219 22.96 25.60 -24.36
CA GLY A 219 21.74 26.35 -24.02
C GLY A 219 21.04 25.90 -22.73
N ALA A 220 21.56 24.89 -22.04
CA ALA A 220 21.09 24.45 -20.71
C ALA A 220 22.28 24.35 -19.73
N PRO A 221 22.82 25.50 -19.28
CA PRO A 221 23.94 25.50 -18.35
C PRO A 221 23.59 24.74 -17.07
N GLY A 222 24.56 24.00 -16.53
CA GLY A 222 24.35 23.15 -15.35
C GLY A 222 23.80 21.75 -15.65
N HIS A 223 23.65 21.38 -16.92
CA HIS A 223 23.22 20.04 -17.34
C HIS A 223 24.24 19.37 -18.26
N ALA A 224 24.36 18.05 -18.12
CA ALA A 224 25.08 17.20 -19.06
C ALA A 224 24.18 16.09 -19.58
N VAL A 225 24.56 15.55 -20.73
CA VAL A 225 23.93 14.39 -21.36
C VAL A 225 25.00 13.33 -21.62
N CYS A 226 24.70 12.09 -21.29
CA CYS A 226 25.51 10.92 -21.57
C CYS A 226 24.73 9.95 -22.48
N ALA A 227 25.44 9.25 -23.35
CA ALA A 227 24.93 8.11 -24.09
C ALA A 227 25.94 6.96 -24.04
N ALA A 228 25.46 5.73 -24.22
CA ALA A 228 26.34 4.58 -24.39
C ALA A 228 27.17 4.70 -25.68
N GLU A 229 26.55 5.14 -26.77
CA GLU A 229 27.19 5.23 -28.08
C GLU A 229 27.43 6.70 -28.48
N PRO A 230 28.65 7.07 -28.94
CA PRO A 230 28.94 8.45 -29.38
C PRO A 230 28.04 8.94 -30.51
N ALA A 231 27.59 8.05 -31.40
CA ALA A 231 26.67 8.38 -32.49
C ALA A 231 25.30 8.84 -31.96
N THR A 232 24.82 8.21 -30.89
CA THR A 232 23.56 8.56 -30.23
C THR A 232 23.66 9.92 -29.56
N LEU A 233 24.80 10.21 -28.92
CA LEU A 233 25.07 11.54 -28.36
C LEU A 233 25.12 12.63 -29.45
N ALA A 234 25.75 12.33 -30.60
CA ALA A 234 25.80 13.27 -31.72
C ALA A 234 24.43 13.53 -32.37
N ALA A 235 23.52 12.56 -32.29
CA ALA A 235 22.15 12.68 -32.77
C ALA A 235 21.20 13.36 -31.77
N TYR A 236 21.58 13.47 -30.50
CA TYR A 236 20.78 14.11 -29.47
C TYR A 236 20.67 15.62 -29.71
N THR A 237 19.46 16.14 -29.60
CA THR A 237 19.17 17.57 -29.60
C THR A 237 18.00 17.83 -28.65
N PRO A 238 18.11 18.79 -27.71
CA PRO A 238 16.98 19.20 -26.87
C PRO A 238 15.79 19.65 -27.72
N GLY A 239 14.61 19.11 -27.44
CA GLY A 239 13.40 19.34 -28.21
C GLY A 239 12.76 20.71 -27.96
N LYS A 240 12.95 21.29 -26.77
CA LYS A 240 12.34 22.58 -26.36
C LYS A 240 10.81 22.62 -26.55
N ASP A 241 10.16 21.50 -26.25
CA ASP A 241 8.72 21.26 -26.39
C ASP A 241 8.11 20.83 -25.03
N ALA A 242 8.42 21.54 -23.95
CA ALA A 242 7.87 21.23 -22.63
C ALA A 242 6.33 21.18 -22.61
N ALA A 243 5.68 22.16 -23.25
CA ALA A 243 4.22 22.23 -23.33
C ALA A 243 3.61 21.02 -24.06
N GLY A 244 4.18 20.61 -25.20
CA GLY A 244 3.73 19.44 -25.93
C GLY A 244 4.01 18.14 -25.16
N ALA A 245 5.17 18.02 -24.50
CA ALA A 245 5.49 16.88 -23.65
C ALA A 245 4.52 16.75 -22.47
N ARG A 246 4.21 17.86 -21.78
CA ARG A 246 3.23 17.90 -20.70
C ARG A 246 1.84 17.51 -21.19
N ALA A 247 1.41 18.03 -22.34
CA ALA A 247 0.11 17.69 -22.92
C ALA A 247 0.00 16.18 -23.24
N ARG A 248 1.04 15.58 -23.84
CA ARG A 248 1.08 14.12 -24.12
C ARG A 248 1.03 13.28 -22.84
N LEU A 249 1.76 13.68 -21.80
CA LEU A 249 1.73 13.00 -20.50
C LEU A 249 0.36 13.13 -19.83
N ALA A 250 -0.20 14.34 -19.82
CA ALA A 250 -1.50 14.62 -19.22
C ALA A 250 -2.63 13.81 -19.88
N GLU A 251 -2.61 13.76 -21.21
CA GLU A 251 -3.51 12.93 -21.99
C GLU A 251 -3.38 11.46 -21.55
N ARG A 252 -2.17 10.89 -21.60
CA ARG A 252 -1.89 9.47 -21.23
C ARG A 252 -2.33 9.11 -19.82
N LEU A 253 -2.11 9.99 -18.86
CA LEU A 253 -2.46 9.78 -17.46
C LEU A 253 -3.93 10.11 -17.16
N GLY A 254 -4.67 10.71 -18.10
CA GLY A 254 -6.03 11.18 -17.90
C GLY A 254 -6.16 12.27 -16.83
N THR A 255 -5.11 13.07 -16.62
CA THR A 255 -5.08 14.14 -15.62
C THR A 255 -4.24 15.32 -16.09
N GLU A 256 -4.70 16.54 -15.83
CA GLU A 256 -3.93 17.77 -16.08
C GLU A 256 -2.90 18.04 -14.97
N ASP A 257 -2.99 17.32 -13.85
CA ASP A 257 -2.22 17.55 -12.61
C ASP A 257 -0.81 16.91 -12.63
N VAL A 258 -0.17 16.95 -13.79
CA VAL A 258 1.15 16.37 -14.03
C VAL A 258 2.26 17.16 -13.30
N GLU A 259 2.00 18.43 -12.98
CA GLU A 259 2.94 19.31 -12.28
C GLU A 259 3.19 18.92 -10.82
N ARG A 260 2.30 18.14 -10.19
CA ARG A 260 2.52 17.66 -8.82
C ARG A 260 3.44 16.45 -8.74
N ALA A 261 3.80 15.86 -9.87
CA ALA A 261 4.67 14.70 -9.92
C ALA A 261 6.14 15.08 -9.67
N ASN A 262 6.81 14.31 -8.81
CA ASN A 262 8.26 14.27 -8.71
C ASN A 262 8.84 13.45 -9.86
N VAL A 263 8.29 12.24 -10.04
CA VAL A 263 8.69 11.30 -11.08
C VAL A 263 7.62 11.26 -12.15
N LEU A 264 8.03 11.32 -13.41
CA LEU A 264 7.18 11.15 -14.56
C LEU A 264 7.83 10.17 -15.49
N ALA A 265 7.07 9.23 -16.02
CA ALA A 265 7.60 8.30 -16.97
C ALA A 265 6.56 7.92 -18.01
N THR A 266 7.03 7.72 -19.24
CA THR A 266 6.35 6.87 -20.20
C THR A 266 7.33 5.81 -20.65
N VAL A 267 6.91 4.55 -20.57
CA VAL A 267 7.71 3.42 -21.00
C VAL A 267 6.88 2.55 -21.94
N MET A 268 7.52 2.04 -23.00
CA MET A 268 6.93 1.00 -23.82
C MET A 268 6.57 -0.20 -22.93
N GLY A 269 5.30 -0.58 -22.95
CA GLY A 269 4.80 -1.78 -22.31
C GLY A 269 5.44 -3.02 -22.93
N THR A 270 5.70 -4.03 -22.10
CA THR A 270 6.20 -5.33 -22.55
C THR A 270 5.08 -6.23 -23.11
N GLY A 271 3.92 -5.66 -23.42
CA GLY A 271 2.72 -6.35 -23.88
C GLY A 271 2.86 -6.97 -25.28
N LYS A 272 1.95 -7.90 -25.60
CA LYS A 272 1.93 -8.60 -26.91
C LYS A 272 1.57 -7.67 -28.07
N SER A 273 1.01 -6.49 -27.81
CA SER A 273 0.73 -5.46 -28.80
C SER A 273 1.93 -4.52 -28.88
N ALA A 274 2.70 -4.61 -29.96
CA ALA A 274 3.73 -3.61 -30.23
C ALA A 274 3.09 -2.21 -30.28
N GLY A 275 3.45 -1.33 -29.34
CA GLY A 275 2.95 0.05 -29.28
C GLY A 275 2.19 0.44 -28.01
N GLU A 276 1.83 -0.51 -27.13
CA GLU A 276 1.23 -0.15 -25.84
C GLU A 276 2.25 0.61 -24.97
N GLN A 277 1.90 1.80 -24.52
CA GLN A 277 2.74 2.61 -23.64
C GLN A 277 2.07 2.74 -22.27
N VAL A 278 2.87 2.61 -21.21
CA VAL A 278 2.42 2.87 -19.85
C VAL A 278 2.98 4.22 -19.45
N ALA A 279 2.09 5.16 -19.14
CA ALA A 279 2.47 6.40 -18.49
C ALA A 279 2.26 6.27 -16.99
N PHE A 280 3.21 6.73 -16.19
CA PHE A 280 3.01 6.83 -14.76
C PHE A 280 3.66 8.08 -14.17
N THR A 281 3.12 8.55 -13.07
CA THR A 281 3.69 9.62 -12.25
C THR A 281 3.76 9.21 -10.79
N VAL A 282 4.71 9.79 -10.06
CA VAL A 282 4.83 9.66 -8.60
C VAL A 282 4.96 11.05 -7.99
N ALA A 283 3.98 11.46 -7.20
CA ALA A 283 4.08 12.62 -6.32
C ALA A 283 4.61 12.17 -4.95
N THR A 284 5.59 12.90 -4.40
CA THR A 284 6.27 12.55 -3.14
C THR A 284 6.14 13.67 -2.11
N SER A 285 4.91 14.15 -1.94
CA SER A 285 4.54 15.13 -0.90
C SER A 285 4.89 14.58 0.49
N PRO A 286 5.17 15.44 1.49
CA PRO A 286 5.54 14.98 2.81
C PRO A 286 4.58 13.94 3.40
N GLY A 287 5.10 12.74 3.66
CA GLY A 287 4.33 11.63 4.21
C GLY A 287 3.36 10.95 3.25
N LEU A 288 3.47 11.16 1.94
CA LEU A 288 2.63 10.54 0.92
C LEU A 288 3.46 10.25 -0.35
N ALA A 289 3.45 9.00 -0.81
CA ALA A 289 3.82 8.66 -2.17
C ALA A 289 2.56 8.32 -2.97
N HIS A 290 2.21 9.14 -3.96
CA HIS A 290 1.02 8.96 -4.79
C HIS A 290 1.41 8.66 -6.23
N PHE A 291 1.11 7.44 -6.65
CA PHE A 291 1.29 6.93 -7.99
C PHE A 291 0.00 7.13 -8.79
N THR A 292 0.14 7.62 -10.02
CA THR A 292 -0.93 7.61 -11.02
C THR A 292 -0.43 6.90 -12.26
N MET A 293 -1.20 5.95 -12.77
CA MET A 293 -0.83 5.11 -13.92
C MET A 293 -1.94 5.17 -14.97
N GLY A 294 -1.58 5.51 -16.20
CA GLY A 294 -2.46 5.45 -17.36
C GLY A 294 -2.17 4.18 -18.15
N LEU A 295 -3.22 3.38 -18.38
CA LEU A 295 -3.17 2.15 -19.17
C LEU A 295 -4.12 2.27 -20.37
N GLU A 296 -3.57 2.12 -21.57
CA GLU A 296 -4.33 2.04 -22.82
C GLU A 296 -4.84 0.61 -23.06
N GLY A 297 -5.77 0.43 -24.01
CA GLY A 297 -6.19 -0.90 -24.46
C GLY A 297 -7.11 -1.66 -23.50
N VAL A 298 -7.81 -0.95 -22.61
CA VAL A 298 -8.69 -1.57 -21.62
C VAL A 298 -9.96 -2.07 -22.31
N PRO A 299 -10.41 -3.31 -22.04
CA PRO A 299 -11.63 -3.84 -22.64
C PRO A 299 -12.85 -2.96 -22.31
N GLU A 300 -13.65 -2.63 -23.32
CA GLU A 300 -14.86 -1.79 -23.19
C GLU A 300 -15.83 -2.37 -22.13
N GLU A 301 -15.84 -3.69 -21.97
CA GLU A 301 -16.66 -4.39 -20.98
C GLU A 301 -16.32 -4.00 -19.53
N VAL A 302 -15.06 -3.65 -19.25
CA VAL A 302 -14.64 -3.19 -17.91
C VAL A 302 -15.19 -1.78 -17.66
N GLY A 303 -15.14 -0.91 -18.66
CA GLY A 303 -15.72 0.43 -18.62
C GLY A 303 -17.24 0.40 -18.44
N ALA A 304 -17.92 -0.48 -19.18
CA ALA A 304 -19.37 -0.64 -19.10
C ALA A 304 -19.86 -1.21 -17.75
N LEU A 305 -19.05 -2.02 -17.08
CA LEU A 305 -19.42 -2.64 -15.81
C LEU A 305 -19.35 -1.67 -14.63
N LEU A 306 -18.46 -0.68 -14.68
CA LEU A 306 -18.19 0.24 -13.58
C LEU A 306 -19.01 1.51 -13.70
N GLY A 307 -19.60 1.96 -12.59
CA GLY A 307 -20.38 3.19 -12.51
C GLY A 307 -19.66 4.26 -11.70
N SER A 308 -19.95 5.54 -11.96
CA SER A 308 -19.56 6.65 -11.09
C SER A 308 -20.76 7.16 -10.29
N GLY A 309 -20.51 8.00 -9.28
CA GLY A 309 -21.57 8.65 -8.52
C GLY A 309 -21.36 8.59 -7.00
N PRO A 310 -22.43 8.81 -6.22
CA PRO A 310 -22.34 8.88 -4.77
C PRO A 310 -21.99 7.52 -4.16
N SER A 311 -21.34 7.57 -3.00
CA SER A 311 -20.80 6.43 -2.25
C SER A 311 -21.37 6.36 -0.82
N PRO A 312 -22.70 6.29 -0.64
CA PRO A 312 -23.30 6.41 0.68
C PRO A 312 -22.85 5.32 1.66
N ALA A 313 -22.55 4.11 1.19
CA ALA A 313 -22.06 3.03 2.05
C ALA A 313 -20.74 3.40 2.74
N LEU A 314 -19.90 4.26 2.15
CA LEU A 314 -18.66 4.69 2.78
C LEU A 314 -18.87 5.43 4.11
N GLY A 315 -20.04 6.06 4.33
CA GLY A 315 -20.34 6.67 5.62
C GLY A 315 -20.69 5.68 6.74
N LEU A 316 -20.79 4.38 6.44
CA LEU A 316 -20.81 3.33 7.46
C LEU A 316 -19.41 2.98 7.97
N THR A 317 -18.35 3.34 7.24
CA THR A 317 -16.98 2.92 7.57
C THR A 317 -16.43 3.61 8.81
N SER A 318 -15.68 2.87 9.63
CA SER A 318 -14.97 3.43 10.79
C SER A 318 -13.89 4.41 10.36
N PRO A 319 -13.72 5.57 11.03
CA PRO A 319 -12.58 6.43 10.79
C PRO A 319 -11.25 5.69 11.01
N GLY A 320 -10.37 5.69 10.01
CA GLY A 320 -9.12 4.91 10.01
C GLY A 320 -9.30 3.39 9.89
N GLY A 321 -10.52 2.92 9.59
CA GLY A 321 -10.80 1.52 9.28
C GLY A 321 -10.58 1.19 7.80
N GLY A 322 -10.18 -0.04 7.52
CA GLY A 322 -10.02 -0.52 6.15
C GLY A 322 -11.36 -0.74 5.46
N PHE A 323 -11.40 -0.53 4.14
CA PHE A 323 -12.56 -0.85 3.30
C PHE A 323 -12.19 -1.15 1.84
N TYR A 324 -13.03 -1.97 1.20
CA TYR A 324 -13.17 -2.07 -0.24
C TYR A 324 -14.55 -1.55 -0.62
N TRP A 325 -14.61 -0.68 -1.61
CA TRP A 325 -15.84 -0.16 -2.14
C TRP A 325 -15.82 -0.26 -3.65
N LEU A 326 -16.95 -0.67 -4.21
CA LEU A 326 -17.13 -0.89 -5.63
C LEU A 326 -18.50 -0.34 -6.06
N LYS A 327 -18.51 0.41 -7.16
CA LYS A 327 -19.70 0.88 -7.83
C LYS A 327 -19.79 0.24 -9.21
N LEU A 328 -20.76 -0.65 -9.34
CA LEU A 328 -21.19 -1.23 -10.59
C LEU A 328 -22.21 -0.32 -11.26
N ASP A 329 -22.21 -0.31 -12.58
CA ASP A 329 -23.22 0.37 -13.38
C ASP A 329 -24.57 -0.38 -13.28
N PRO A 330 -25.65 0.28 -12.81
CA PRO A 330 -26.96 -0.37 -12.66
C PRO A 330 -27.53 -0.88 -13.99
N ALA A 331 -27.24 -0.24 -15.12
CA ALA A 331 -27.74 -0.70 -16.41
C ALA A 331 -27.06 -2.01 -16.82
N SER A 332 -25.76 -2.15 -16.56
CA SER A 332 -25.02 -3.41 -16.74
C SER A 332 -25.55 -4.53 -15.84
N ILE A 333 -25.94 -4.24 -14.59
CA ILE A 333 -26.61 -5.23 -13.73
C ILE A 333 -27.96 -5.64 -14.32
N ALA A 334 -28.77 -4.65 -14.72
CA ALA A 334 -30.09 -4.89 -15.29
C ALA A 334 -30.02 -5.71 -16.59
N GLU A 335 -29.01 -5.48 -17.44
CA GLU A 335 -28.78 -6.26 -18.65
C GLU A 335 -28.50 -7.72 -18.32
N LYS A 336 -27.55 -7.99 -17.40
CA LYS A 336 -27.23 -9.35 -16.94
C LYS A 336 -28.42 -10.05 -16.29
N ALA A 337 -29.31 -9.29 -15.65
CA ALA A 337 -30.49 -9.83 -14.98
C ALA A 337 -31.56 -10.36 -15.96
N LYS A 338 -31.57 -9.91 -17.23
CA LYS A 338 -32.56 -10.34 -18.23
C LYS A 338 -32.53 -11.85 -18.50
N ASP A 339 -31.33 -12.43 -18.46
CA ASP A 339 -31.09 -13.85 -18.76
C ASP A 339 -31.23 -14.77 -17.55
N GLN A 340 -31.59 -14.23 -16.37
CA GLN A 340 -31.66 -14.99 -15.13
C GLN A 340 -33.08 -15.47 -14.80
N GLU A 341 -33.16 -16.50 -13.96
CA GLU A 341 -34.43 -16.94 -13.39
C GLU A 341 -35.12 -15.83 -12.59
N PHE A 342 -36.46 -15.91 -12.47
CA PHE A 342 -37.28 -14.85 -11.88
C PHE A 342 -36.78 -14.35 -10.52
N ILE A 343 -36.39 -15.27 -9.63
CA ILE A 343 -35.91 -14.92 -8.28
C ILE A 343 -34.58 -14.14 -8.36
N VAL A 344 -33.62 -14.65 -9.12
CA VAL A 344 -32.31 -14.02 -9.31
C VAL A 344 -32.45 -12.66 -9.97
N ARG A 345 -33.30 -12.56 -11.00
CA ARG A 345 -33.59 -11.30 -11.69
C ARG A 345 -34.15 -10.22 -10.76
N ASN A 346 -35.09 -10.57 -9.88
CA ASN A 346 -35.67 -9.60 -8.94
C ASN A 346 -34.64 -9.14 -7.89
N VAL A 347 -33.75 -10.03 -7.45
CA VAL A 347 -32.65 -9.68 -6.55
C VAL A 347 -31.67 -8.75 -7.24
N LEU A 348 -31.22 -9.08 -8.45
CA LEU A 348 -30.32 -8.22 -9.24
C LEU A 348 -30.96 -6.86 -9.54
N GLY A 349 -32.26 -6.84 -9.85
CA GLY A 349 -33.00 -5.60 -10.10
C GLY A 349 -33.20 -4.71 -8.88
N ALA A 350 -33.00 -5.23 -7.66
CA ALA A 350 -33.05 -4.45 -6.43
C ALA A 350 -31.69 -3.81 -6.08
N LEU A 351 -30.58 -4.24 -6.71
CA LEU A 351 -29.24 -3.74 -6.40
C LEU A 351 -29.04 -2.33 -6.95
N THR A 352 -28.51 -1.43 -6.11
CA THR A 352 -28.09 -0.09 -6.55
C THR A 352 -26.75 -0.10 -7.31
N GLY A 353 -26.08 -1.26 -7.33
CA GLY A 353 -24.72 -1.44 -7.83
C GLY A 353 -23.63 -1.04 -6.85
N GLU A 354 -23.96 -0.58 -5.64
CA GLU A 354 -22.96 -0.32 -4.60
C GLU A 354 -22.62 -1.59 -3.83
N LEU A 355 -21.32 -1.84 -3.61
CA LEU A 355 -20.78 -2.93 -2.81
C LEU A 355 -19.73 -2.38 -1.84
N LEU A 356 -19.77 -2.82 -0.58
CA LEU A 356 -18.81 -2.44 0.46
C LEU A 356 -18.36 -3.68 1.22
N LEU A 357 -17.05 -3.83 1.43
CA LEU A 357 -16.46 -4.70 2.46
C LEU A 357 -15.68 -3.79 3.40
N GLY A 358 -15.96 -3.78 4.71
CA GLY A 358 -15.30 -2.84 5.61
C GLY A 358 -15.61 -3.05 7.09
N SER A 359 -15.00 -2.26 7.97
CA SER A 359 -15.41 -2.16 9.38
C SER A 359 -16.46 -1.07 9.58
N VAL A 360 -17.40 -1.27 10.50
CA VAL A 360 -18.46 -0.28 10.79
C VAL A 360 -18.07 0.62 11.97
N ALA A 361 -18.29 1.93 11.86
CA ALA A 361 -17.82 2.96 12.80
C ALA A 361 -18.25 2.79 14.28
N SER A 362 -19.22 1.92 14.56
CA SER A 362 -19.81 1.70 15.89
C SER A 362 -19.58 0.28 16.44
N SER A 363 -18.82 -0.57 15.75
CA SER A 363 -18.62 -1.97 16.16
C SER A 363 -17.30 -2.54 15.65
N ASP A 364 -16.71 -3.50 16.38
CA ASP A 364 -15.59 -4.33 15.91
C ASP A 364 -16.02 -5.37 14.85
N ALA A 365 -17.07 -5.08 14.07
CA ALA A 365 -17.64 -5.97 13.09
C ALA A 365 -17.06 -5.73 11.68
N LEU A 366 -16.85 -6.82 10.95
CA LEU A 366 -16.57 -6.81 9.52
C LEU A 366 -17.88 -6.99 8.77
N VAL A 367 -18.14 -6.13 7.78
CA VAL A 367 -19.37 -6.19 6.98
C VAL A 367 -19.08 -6.36 5.51
N MET A 368 -19.95 -7.11 4.84
CA MET A 368 -20.06 -7.20 3.39
C MET A 368 -21.46 -6.74 3.01
N LEU A 369 -21.59 -5.55 2.43
CA LEU A 369 -22.86 -4.91 2.13
C LEU A 369 -23.04 -4.73 0.63
N ALA A 370 -24.25 -4.94 0.16
CA ALA A 370 -24.75 -4.53 -1.14
C ALA A 370 -25.85 -3.49 -0.94
N GLY A 371 -25.73 -2.37 -1.64
CA GLY A 371 -26.79 -1.35 -1.67
C GLY A 371 -28.01 -1.88 -2.40
N ILE A 372 -29.18 -1.66 -1.82
CA ILE A 372 -30.48 -2.09 -2.38
C ILE A 372 -31.52 -0.98 -2.29
N ASP A 373 -32.36 -0.88 -3.31
CA ASP A 373 -33.52 0.02 -3.33
C ASP A 373 -34.78 -0.63 -2.74
N ASP A 374 -34.86 -1.97 -2.76
CA ASP A 374 -35.95 -2.76 -2.19
C ASP A 374 -35.42 -3.99 -1.43
N PRO A 375 -35.60 -4.09 -0.10
CA PRO A 375 -35.20 -5.25 0.68
C PRO A 375 -36.06 -6.49 0.44
N GLY A 376 -37.27 -6.36 -0.10
CA GLY A 376 -38.23 -7.45 -0.26
C GLY A 376 -37.68 -8.67 -1.02
N PRO A 377 -37.17 -8.50 -2.26
CA PRO A 377 -36.59 -9.59 -3.05
C PRO A 377 -35.45 -10.33 -2.34
N VAL A 378 -34.57 -9.60 -1.65
CA VAL A 378 -33.40 -10.19 -0.97
C VAL A 378 -33.81 -10.86 0.34
N ALA A 379 -34.72 -10.26 1.12
CA ALA A 379 -35.27 -10.87 2.32
C ALA A 379 -36.01 -12.18 2.03
N GLY A 380 -36.61 -12.31 0.84
CA GLY A 380 -37.19 -13.58 0.37
C GLY A 380 -36.20 -14.74 0.31
N LEU A 381 -34.91 -14.47 0.03
CA LEU A 381 -33.86 -15.49 0.04
C LEU A 381 -33.56 -16.01 1.45
N ILE A 382 -33.64 -15.13 2.46
CA ILE A 382 -33.46 -15.52 3.87
C ILE A 382 -34.58 -16.47 4.31
N ALA A 383 -35.83 -16.15 3.95
CA ALA A 383 -36.96 -17.04 4.20
C ALA A 383 -36.84 -18.39 3.48
N MET A 384 -36.24 -18.43 2.28
CA MET A 384 -35.95 -19.69 1.60
C MET A 384 -34.83 -20.48 2.29
N ALA A 385 -33.75 -19.80 2.72
CA ALA A 385 -32.65 -20.43 3.44
C ALA A 385 -33.11 -21.05 4.76
N SER A 386 -34.12 -20.47 5.40
CA SER A 386 -34.71 -20.99 6.64
C SER A 386 -35.26 -22.41 6.48
N LEU A 387 -35.71 -22.79 5.28
CA LEU A 387 -36.24 -24.13 4.98
C LEU A 387 -35.15 -25.21 4.93
N ALA A 388 -33.88 -24.81 4.83
CA ALA A 388 -32.74 -25.71 4.76
C ALA A 388 -31.96 -25.83 6.08
N LEU A 389 -32.34 -25.11 7.13
CA LEU A 389 -31.56 -25.05 8.39
C LEU A 389 -31.40 -26.40 9.08
N ASP A 390 -32.42 -27.26 9.01
CA ASP A 390 -32.35 -28.62 9.59
C ASP A 390 -31.29 -29.51 8.92
N ARG A 391 -30.76 -29.11 7.77
CA ARG A 391 -29.69 -29.81 7.06
C ARG A 391 -28.29 -29.33 7.43
N ILE A 392 -28.17 -28.22 8.18
CA ILE A 392 -26.88 -27.68 8.60
C ILE A 392 -26.38 -28.51 9.78
N PRO A 393 -25.14 -29.06 9.73
CA PRO A 393 -24.60 -29.82 10.84
C PRO A 393 -24.42 -28.92 12.06
N LYS A 394 -24.92 -29.36 13.22
CA LYS A 394 -24.78 -28.65 14.50
C LYS A 394 -23.38 -28.74 15.10
N THR A 395 -22.54 -29.59 14.53
CA THR A 395 -21.17 -29.84 14.97
C THR A 395 -20.28 -29.91 13.73
N LEU A 396 -19.22 -29.12 13.72
CA LEU A 396 -18.21 -29.11 12.68
C LEU A 396 -17.21 -30.27 12.87
N PRO A 397 -16.43 -30.64 11.83
CA PRO A 397 -15.49 -31.75 11.89
C PRO A 397 -14.41 -31.63 13.00
N ASP A 398 -14.11 -30.41 13.44
CA ASP A 398 -13.17 -30.11 14.52
C ASP A 398 -13.79 -30.19 15.93
N GLY A 399 -15.09 -30.52 16.03
CA GLY A 399 -15.86 -30.57 17.27
C GLY A 399 -16.48 -29.25 17.70
N SER A 400 -16.28 -28.16 16.94
CA SER A 400 -16.92 -26.87 17.21
C SER A 400 -18.44 -26.95 17.01
N GLY A 401 -19.20 -26.28 17.87
CA GLY A 401 -20.66 -26.18 17.74
C GLY A 401 -21.04 -25.11 16.72
N LEU A 402 -22.05 -25.36 15.90
CA LEU A 402 -22.62 -24.39 14.96
C LEU A 402 -24.13 -24.34 15.14
N GLU A 403 -24.64 -23.17 15.55
CA GLU A 403 -26.07 -22.90 15.64
C GLU A 403 -26.45 -21.93 14.53
N VAL A 404 -27.40 -22.29 13.67
CA VAL A 404 -27.93 -21.39 12.62
C VAL A 404 -29.43 -21.31 12.75
N GLY A 405 -29.96 -20.08 12.82
CA GLY A 405 -31.37 -19.80 13.03
C GLY A 405 -31.84 -18.59 12.24
N VAL A 406 -33.17 -18.43 12.15
CA VAL A 406 -33.78 -17.16 11.75
C VAL A 406 -34.26 -16.43 12.99
N GLU A 407 -33.87 -15.17 13.11
CA GLU A 407 -34.30 -14.28 14.17
C GLU A 407 -35.07 -13.10 13.59
N SER A 408 -35.94 -12.52 14.41
CA SER A 408 -36.62 -11.26 14.09
C SER A 408 -35.98 -10.15 14.89
N ILE A 409 -35.42 -9.17 14.20
CA ILE A 409 -34.87 -7.96 14.81
C ILE A 409 -35.78 -6.75 14.50
N SER A 410 -35.80 -5.77 15.40
CA SER A 410 -36.48 -4.50 15.16
C SER A 410 -35.53 -3.54 14.46
N VAL A 411 -35.89 -3.10 13.25
CA VAL A 411 -35.19 -2.06 12.48
C VAL A 411 -36.13 -0.89 12.30
N ALA A 412 -35.79 0.27 12.87
CA ALA A 412 -36.61 1.48 12.79
C ALA A 412 -38.10 1.24 13.13
N GLY A 413 -38.36 0.37 14.12
CA GLY A 413 -39.70 -0.01 14.57
C GLY A 413 -40.44 -1.03 13.69
N LYS A 414 -39.79 -1.61 12.67
CA LYS A 414 -40.33 -2.71 11.85
C LYS A 414 -39.56 -4.00 12.11
N SER A 415 -40.25 -5.14 12.10
CA SER A 415 -39.60 -6.45 12.21
C SER A 415 -38.93 -6.82 10.89
N ALA A 416 -37.64 -7.16 10.93
CA ALA A 416 -36.89 -7.74 9.82
C ALA A 416 -36.41 -9.14 10.20
N GLN A 417 -36.51 -10.09 9.26
CA GLN A 417 -35.95 -11.43 9.44
C GLN A 417 -34.46 -11.41 9.09
N VAL A 418 -33.66 -12.03 9.94
CA VAL A 418 -32.22 -12.19 9.75
C VAL A 418 -31.84 -13.65 9.92
N LEU A 419 -30.84 -14.09 9.18
CA LEU A 419 -30.19 -15.36 9.44
C LEU A 419 -29.06 -15.10 10.43
N HIS A 420 -29.03 -15.82 11.54
CA HIS A 420 -27.98 -15.73 12.55
C HIS A 420 -27.26 -17.07 12.65
N ALA A 421 -25.94 -17.06 12.51
CA ALA A 421 -25.07 -18.21 12.74
C ALA A 421 -24.12 -17.91 13.90
N LYS A 422 -24.12 -18.78 14.91
CA LYS A 422 -23.26 -18.72 16.08
C LYS A 422 -22.35 -19.93 16.13
N LEU A 423 -21.05 -19.67 16.11
CA LEU A 423 -20.01 -20.68 16.26
C LEU A 423 -19.58 -20.74 17.73
N THR A 424 -19.63 -21.93 18.31
CA THR A 424 -19.05 -22.23 19.62
C THR A 424 -17.74 -22.98 19.39
N PRO A 425 -16.60 -22.28 19.37
CA PRO A 425 -15.33 -22.90 19.01
C PRO A 425 -14.90 -23.94 20.05
N ALA A 426 -14.34 -25.06 19.59
CA ALA A 426 -13.79 -26.10 20.45
C ALA A 426 -12.26 -26.13 20.40
N GLY A 427 -11.62 -26.62 21.47
CA GLY A 427 -10.16 -26.82 21.53
C GLY A 427 -9.35 -25.56 21.24
N LYS A 428 -8.29 -25.69 20.42
CA LYS A 428 -7.38 -24.59 20.02
C LYS A 428 -8.10 -23.43 19.31
N SER A 429 -9.19 -23.71 18.59
CA SER A 429 -9.98 -22.67 17.91
C SER A 429 -10.58 -21.66 18.89
N SER A 430 -10.88 -22.09 20.13
CA SER A 430 -11.42 -21.19 21.16
C SER A 430 -10.38 -20.19 21.66
N GLU A 431 -9.12 -20.64 21.82
CA GLU A 431 -8.01 -19.78 22.23
C GLU A 431 -7.62 -18.78 21.14
N LEU A 432 -7.68 -19.18 19.87
CA LEU A 432 -7.40 -18.31 18.72
C LEU A 432 -8.48 -17.23 18.56
N LEU A 433 -9.77 -17.60 18.58
CA LEU A 433 -10.88 -16.64 18.49
C LEU A 433 -10.93 -15.68 19.68
N ALA A 434 -10.59 -16.14 20.89
CA ALA A 434 -10.51 -15.25 22.05
C ALA A 434 -9.44 -14.15 21.88
N LYS A 435 -8.35 -14.45 21.17
CA LYS A 435 -7.27 -13.48 20.90
C LYS A 435 -7.59 -12.50 19.79
N THR A 436 -8.45 -12.87 18.84
CA THR A 436 -8.89 -11.95 17.79
C THR A 436 -9.88 -10.92 18.31
N GLY A 437 -10.50 -11.10 19.47
CA GLY A 437 -11.53 -10.18 19.98
C GLY A 437 -12.82 -10.18 19.16
N LEU A 438 -12.92 -10.99 18.09
CA LEU A 438 -14.11 -11.11 17.27
C LEU A 438 -15.12 -12.03 17.95
N ARG A 439 -16.40 -11.62 17.90
CA ARG A 439 -17.47 -12.55 18.24
C ARG A 439 -17.55 -13.63 17.16
N PRO A 440 -17.67 -14.92 17.54
CA PRO A 440 -17.84 -16.01 16.58
C PRO A 440 -19.28 -16.06 16.05
N GLU A 441 -19.81 -14.93 15.60
CA GLU A 441 -21.19 -14.75 15.15
C GLU A 441 -21.19 -14.13 13.75
N ALA A 442 -22.10 -14.61 12.92
CA ALA A 442 -22.33 -14.15 11.56
C ALA A 442 -23.81 -13.92 11.34
N TRP A 443 -24.16 -12.78 10.74
CA TRP A 443 -25.54 -12.40 10.49
C TRP A 443 -25.73 -12.10 9.01
N VAL A 444 -26.83 -12.56 8.42
CA VAL A 444 -27.25 -12.19 7.06
C VAL A 444 -28.57 -11.46 7.15
N PHE A 445 -28.66 -10.29 6.52
CA PHE A 445 -29.84 -9.44 6.59
C PHE A 445 -30.14 -8.75 5.25
N ALA A 446 -31.37 -8.28 5.12
CA ALA A 446 -31.79 -7.35 4.07
C ALA A 446 -32.81 -6.38 4.67
N ALA A 447 -32.38 -5.15 4.94
CA ALA A 447 -33.20 -4.14 5.61
C ALA A 447 -32.67 -2.72 5.35
N GLY A 448 -33.58 -1.74 5.34
CA GLY A 448 -33.22 -0.36 4.98
C GLY A 448 -32.74 -0.28 3.53
N GLY A 449 -31.62 0.42 3.31
CA GLY A 449 -30.96 0.53 2.01
C GLY A 449 -29.87 -0.52 1.74
N TYR A 450 -29.76 -1.56 2.58
CA TYR A 450 -28.66 -2.53 2.48
C TYR A 450 -29.10 -3.98 2.70
N ALA A 451 -28.43 -4.88 2.00
CA ALA A 451 -28.41 -6.31 2.31
C ALA A 451 -26.96 -6.74 2.48
N GLY A 452 -26.70 -7.72 3.34
CA GLY A 452 -25.32 -8.10 3.57
C GLY A 452 -25.09 -9.11 4.67
N VAL A 453 -23.80 -9.32 4.92
CA VAL A 453 -23.27 -10.18 5.97
C VAL A 453 -22.53 -9.32 7.00
N VAL A 454 -22.77 -9.58 8.28
CA VAL A 454 -22.05 -8.97 9.41
C VAL A 454 -21.33 -10.08 10.16
N LEU A 455 -20.01 -9.96 10.35
CA LEU A 455 -19.17 -10.91 11.09
C LEU A 455 -18.64 -10.22 12.34
N GLY A 456 -18.74 -10.89 13.50
CA GLY A 456 -18.27 -10.35 14.78
C GLY A 456 -19.17 -9.29 15.42
N GLY A 457 -20.21 -8.85 14.72
CA GLY A 457 -21.21 -7.90 15.21
C GLY A 457 -22.40 -8.57 15.92
N ASP A 458 -23.37 -7.75 16.29
CA ASP A 458 -24.63 -8.19 16.90
C ASP A 458 -25.86 -7.48 16.29
N ALA A 459 -27.04 -7.72 16.85
CA ALA A 459 -28.28 -7.12 16.38
C ALA A 459 -28.23 -5.58 16.31
N SER A 460 -27.49 -4.91 17.19
CA SER A 460 -27.35 -3.44 17.17
C SER A 460 -26.49 -2.95 15.99
N THR A 461 -25.55 -3.78 15.52
CA THR A 461 -24.78 -3.51 14.31
C THR A 461 -25.71 -3.51 13.09
N ILE A 462 -26.60 -4.49 13.00
CA ILE A 462 -27.58 -4.57 11.92
C ILE A 462 -28.56 -3.40 11.98
N GLU A 463 -29.05 -3.05 13.19
CA GLU A 463 -29.93 -1.89 13.37
C GLU A 463 -29.23 -0.59 12.93
N THR A 464 -27.94 -0.43 13.25
CA THR A 464 -27.14 0.72 12.79
C THR A 464 -27.09 0.79 11.26
N ILE A 465 -26.76 -0.31 10.59
CA ILE A 465 -26.66 -0.35 9.12
C ILE A 465 -28.02 -0.13 8.47
N ALA A 466 -29.06 -0.78 8.98
CA ALA A 466 -30.38 -0.75 8.37
C ALA A 466 -31.15 0.56 8.66
N SER A 467 -30.78 1.29 9.72
CA SER A 467 -31.30 2.65 9.99
C SER A 467 -30.50 3.76 9.31
N TYR A 468 -29.37 3.43 8.69
CA TYR A 468 -28.50 4.41 8.05
C TYR A 468 -29.14 5.02 6.80
N GLY A 469 -29.31 6.35 6.82
CA GLY A 469 -30.02 7.11 5.79
C GLY A 469 -29.21 7.47 4.55
N GLY A 470 -28.00 6.92 4.36
CA GLY A 470 -27.20 7.12 3.14
C GLY A 470 -26.41 8.43 3.07
N GLY A 471 -25.63 8.74 4.11
CA GLY A 471 -24.75 9.90 4.18
C GLY A 471 -23.41 9.77 3.43
N ALA A 472 -22.69 10.88 3.30
CA ALA A 472 -21.27 10.82 2.96
C ALA A 472 -20.43 10.29 4.14
N MET A 473 -19.18 9.91 3.86
CA MET A 473 -18.17 9.63 4.89
C MET A 473 -18.08 10.78 5.90
N SER A 474 -17.88 10.46 7.18
CA SER A 474 -17.75 11.48 8.22
C SER A 474 -16.49 12.34 7.99
N PRO A 475 -16.45 13.58 8.50
CA PRO A 475 -15.25 14.42 8.47
C PRO A 475 -14.02 13.75 9.07
N GLU A 476 -14.19 12.97 10.14
CA GLU A 476 -13.11 12.22 10.76
C GLU A 476 -12.64 11.09 9.85
N GLY A 477 -13.56 10.36 9.20
CA GLY A 477 -13.23 9.29 8.27
C GLY A 477 -12.48 9.80 7.04
N ILE A 478 -12.97 10.87 6.42
CA ILE A 478 -12.36 11.41 5.20
C ILE A 478 -10.94 11.95 5.46
N GLN A 479 -10.69 12.50 6.65
CA GLN A 479 -9.37 13.00 7.03
C GLN A 479 -8.33 11.89 7.20
N THR A 480 -8.75 10.64 7.44
CA THR A 480 -7.83 9.50 7.52
C THR A 480 -7.37 8.98 6.16
N LEU A 481 -7.99 9.43 5.06
CA LEU A 481 -7.60 9.04 3.71
C LEU A 481 -6.52 9.96 3.14
N PRO A 482 -5.71 9.47 2.18
CA PRO A 482 -4.89 10.34 1.35
C PRO A 482 -5.76 11.40 0.67
N LYS A 483 -5.34 12.67 0.72
CA LYS A 483 -6.11 13.80 0.14
C LYS A 483 -6.54 13.56 -1.32
N PRO A 484 -5.72 12.98 -2.22
CA PRO A 484 -6.17 12.67 -3.58
C PRO A 484 -7.37 11.72 -3.61
N LEU A 485 -7.36 10.64 -2.82
CA LEU A 485 -8.49 9.72 -2.70
C LEU A 485 -9.71 10.40 -2.08
N ALA A 486 -9.51 11.14 -0.99
CA ALA A 486 -10.57 11.89 -0.32
C ALA A 486 -11.31 12.83 -1.28
N ARG A 487 -10.55 13.54 -2.12
CA ARG A 487 -11.07 14.38 -3.19
C ARG A 487 -11.83 13.60 -4.25
N SER A 488 -11.27 12.50 -4.77
CA SER A 488 -11.95 11.68 -5.78
C SER A 488 -13.26 11.06 -5.27
N ILE A 489 -13.34 10.71 -3.98
CA ILE A 489 -14.58 10.27 -3.32
C ILE A 489 -15.57 11.43 -3.24
N ALA A 490 -15.14 12.61 -2.78
CA ALA A 490 -16.00 13.78 -2.64
C ALA A 490 -16.56 14.26 -3.99
N ASP A 491 -15.78 14.16 -5.05
CA ASP A 491 -16.16 14.52 -6.42
C ASP A 491 -17.04 13.43 -7.09
N GLY A 492 -17.23 12.27 -6.47
CA GLY A 492 -18.01 11.15 -7.02
C GLY A 492 -17.37 10.52 -8.28
N GLN A 493 -16.05 10.66 -8.42
CA GLN A 493 -15.30 10.25 -9.62
C GLN A 493 -14.66 8.87 -9.50
N VAL A 494 -14.90 8.15 -8.41
CA VAL A 494 -14.39 6.79 -8.18
C VAL A 494 -15.44 5.73 -8.47
N SER A 495 -14.98 4.58 -8.97
CA SER A 495 -15.78 3.35 -9.11
C SER A 495 -15.26 2.22 -8.25
N VAL A 496 -13.96 2.21 -7.98
CA VAL A 496 -13.32 1.20 -7.13
C VAL A 496 -12.43 1.94 -6.15
N VAL A 497 -12.55 1.60 -4.88
CA VAL A 497 -11.65 2.06 -3.83
C VAL A 497 -11.27 0.87 -2.97
N MET A 498 -9.99 0.76 -2.67
CA MET A 498 -9.45 -0.10 -1.63
C MET A 498 -8.63 0.80 -0.71
N HIS A 499 -8.92 0.78 0.59
CA HIS A 499 -8.15 1.46 1.60
C HIS A 499 -7.79 0.46 2.70
N VAL A 500 -6.50 0.26 2.92
CA VAL A 500 -5.94 -0.69 3.87
C VAL A 500 -5.02 0.06 4.82
N PRO A 501 -5.47 0.44 6.02
CA PRO A 501 -4.61 0.97 7.06
C PRO A 501 -3.72 -0.16 7.58
N ILE A 502 -2.42 0.05 7.65
CA ILE A 502 -1.42 -0.94 8.07
C ILE A 502 -1.11 -0.84 9.56
N ASP A 503 -1.42 0.31 10.18
CA ASP A 503 -1.05 0.62 11.55
C ASP A 503 -1.58 -0.37 12.59
N GLY A 504 -2.78 -0.92 12.38
CA GLY A 504 -3.33 -1.95 13.25
C GLY A 504 -2.50 -3.24 13.31
N MET A 505 -1.79 -3.59 12.23
CA MET A 505 -0.85 -4.73 12.25
C MET A 505 0.40 -4.46 13.06
N GLN A 506 0.73 -3.19 13.28
CA GLN A 506 1.86 -2.79 14.10
C GLN A 506 1.50 -2.76 15.59
N SER A 507 0.23 -2.98 15.95
CA SER A 507 -0.22 -3.05 17.35
C SER A 507 0.39 -4.24 18.11
N PRO A 508 0.60 -4.13 19.43
CA PRO A 508 1.01 -5.26 20.26
C PRO A 508 0.06 -6.47 20.17
N GLN A 509 -1.26 -6.23 20.16
CA GLN A 509 -2.28 -7.27 20.19
C GLN A 509 -2.27 -8.16 18.94
N VAL A 510 -2.08 -7.55 17.76
CA VAL A 510 -1.95 -8.29 16.51
C VAL A 510 -0.62 -9.05 16.46
N GLY A 511 0.46 -8.49 17.01
CA GLY A 511 1.73 -9.18 17.19
C GLY A 511 1.59 -10.50 17.97
N GLU A 512 0.92 -10.46 19.12
CA GLU A 512 0.68 -11.66 19.95
C GLU A 512 -0.18 -12.71 19.23
N SER A 513 -1.20 -12.26 18.50
CA SER A 513 -2.07 -13.13 17.73
C SER A 513 -1.32 -13.81 16.58
N PHE A 514 -0.51 -13.05 15.85
CA PHE A 514 0.33 -13.60 14.80
C PHE A 514 1.35 -14.59 15.35
N GLU A 515 2.05 -14.28 16.45
CA GLU A 515 2.99 -15.22 17.08
C GLU A 515 2.32 -16.52 17.53
N ALA A 516 1.05 -16.46 17.97
CA ALA A 516 0.29 -17.65 18.32
C ALA A 516 0.00 -18.52 17.08
N VAL A 517 -0.41 -17.92 15.97
CA VAL A 517 -0.65 -18.64 14.70
C VAL A 517 0.66 -19.16 14.09
N ALA A 518 1.73 -18.37 14.17
CA ALA A 518 3.03 -18.70 13.60
C ALA A 518 3.60 -20.01 14.19
N LYS A 519 3.34 -20.29 15.46
CA LYS A 519 3.79 -21.53 16.14
C LYS A 519 3.21 -22.80 15.52
N ASP A 520 2.09 -22.70 14.83
CA ASP A 520 1.43 -23.83 14.17
C ASP A 520 1.81 -23.93 12.67
N LEU A 521 2.64 -23.03 12.13
CA LEU A 521 3.12 -23.13 10.74
C LEU A 521 4.12 -24.29 10.58
N PRO A 522 3.97 -25.16 9.58
CA PRO A 522 4.94 -26.20 9.27
C PRO A 522 6.31 -25.60 8.97
N ALA A 523 7.37 -26.15 9.57
CA ALA A 523 8.73 -25.65 9.35
C ALA A 523 9.16 -25.72 7.87
N ASP A 524 8.59 -26.66 7.11
CA ASP A 524 8.86 -26.86 5.69
C ASP A 524 8.26 -25.76 4.78
N ASP A 525 7.30 -24.99 5.29
CA ASP A 525 6.68 -23.87 4.57
C ASP A 525 7.44 -22.54 4.78
N LEU A 526 8.50 -22.56 5.61
CA LEU A 526 9.31 -21.40 5.94
C LEU A 526 10.62 -21.40 5.12
N PRO A 527 11.19 -20.23 4.81
CA PRO A 527 12.54 -20.15 4.29
C PRO A 527 13.53 -20.89 5.20
N PRO A 528 14.53 -21.61 4.65
CA PRO A 528 15.50 -22.35 5.45
C PRO A 528 16.17 -21.48 6.52
N GLY A 529 16.13 -21.96 7.77
CA GLY A 529 16.74 -21.26 8.91
C GLY A 529 15.92 -20.11 9.51
N MET A 530 14.72 -19.83 8.99
CA MET A 530 13.81 -18.84 9.59
C MET A 530 12.79 -19.50 10.52
N THR A 531 12.58 -18.85 11.65
CA THR A 531 11.44 -19.12 12.53
C THR A 531 10.21 -18.32 12.07
N PRO A 532 8.99 -18.78 12.37
CA PRO A 532 7.77 -18.01 12.10
C PRO A 532 7.80 -16.59 12.71
N SER A 533 8.34 -16.44 13.92
CA SER A 533 8.51 -15.14 14.58
C SER A 533 9.45 -14.20 13.84
N GLN A 534 10.50 -14.73 13.20
CA GLN A 534 11.42 -13.92 12.38
C GLN A 534 10.75 -13.42 11.10
N ILE A 535 9.91 -14.23 10.46
CA ILE A 535 9.13 -13.79 9.28
C ILE A 535 8.14 -12.68 9.69
N LEU A 536 7.44 -12.84 10.80
CA LEU A 536 6.51 -11.81 11.28
C LEU A 536 7.24 -10.51 11.64
N THR A 537 8.40 -10.62 12.28
CA THR A 537 9.26 -9.46 12.57
C THR A 537 9.68 -8.78 11.26
N LEU A 538 10.05 -9.55 10.22
CA LEU A 538 10.37 -9.00 8.90
C LEU A 538 9.19 -8.23 8.31
N VAL A 539 8.01 -8.85 8.26
CA VAL A 539 6.80 -8.22 7.68
C VAL A 539 6.46 -6.94 8.43
N ARG A 540 6.52 -6.95 9.77
CA ARG A 540 6.28 -5.75 10.58
C ARG A 540 7.32 -4.66 10.33
N SER A 541 8.61 -5.00 10.25
CA SER A 541 9.67 -4.03 9.97
C SER A 541 9.58 -3.43 8.58
N VAL A 542 9.30 -4.24 7.55
CA VAL A 542 9.14 -3.78 6.15
C VAL A 542 7.95 -2.86 6.00
N THR A 543 6.86 -3.15 6.71
CA THR A 543 5.65 -2.33 6.67
C THR A 543 5.64 -1.19 7.69
N ALA A 544 6.61 -1.10 8.61
CA ALA A 544 6.63 -0.07 9.64
C ALA A 544 6.64 1.37 9.06
N PRO A 545 7.37 1.69 7.97
CA PRO A 545 7.29 3.02 7.34
C PRO A 545 5.96 3.31 6.65
N VAL A 546 5.09 2.31 6.46
CA VAL A 546 3.82 2.46 5.73
C VAL A 546 2.67 2.45 6.72
N SER A 547 1.92 3.55 6.80
CA SER A 547 0.73 3.68 7.64
C SER A 547 -0.52 3.19 6.91
N GLY A 548 -0.58 3.29 5.58
CA GLY A 548 -1.71 2.77 4.84
C GLY A 548 -1.48 2.73 3.33
N ILE A 549 -2.22 1.84 2.68
CA ILE A 549 -2.25 1.67 1.23
C ILE A 549 -3.65 2.00 0.75
N SER A 550 -3.75 2.90 -0.23
CA SER A 550 -5.00 3.23 -0.90
C SER A 550 -4.87 3.01 -2.39
N MET A 551 -5.82 2.31 -3.00
CA MET A 551 -5.91 2.13 -4.45
C MET A 551 -7.28 2.59 -4.91
N TRP A 552 -7.36 3.29 -6.03
CA TRP A 552 -8.64 3.67 -6.61
C TRP A 552 -8.57 3.88 -8.11
N MET A 553 -9.73 3.79 -8.75
CA MET A 553 -9.89 4.09 -10.17
C MET A 553 -11.28 4.65 -10.45
N ALA A 554 -11.34 5.52 -11.44
CA ALA A 554 -12.58 5.98 -12.07
C ALA A 554 -13.10 4.92 -13.05
N PRO A 555 -14.37 5.00 -13.50
CA PRO A 555 -14.84 4.15 -14.59
C PRO A 555 -14.00 4.44 -15.84
N PRO A 556 -13.39 3.41 -16.47
CA PRO A 556 -12.65 3.59 -17.71
C PRO A 556 -13.54 4.17 -18.81
N LYS A 557 -13.02 5.13 -19.56
CA LYS A 557 -13.63 5.61 -20.81
C LYS A 557 -12.89 4.99 -22.00
N ASP A 558 -11.87 5.69 -22.48
CA ASP A 558 -10.92 5.28 -23.51
C ASP A 558 -9.64 4.66 -22.91
N ARG A 559 -9.39 4.91 -21.62
CA ARG A 559 -8.22 4.43 -20.87
C ARG A 559 -8.58 4.13 -19.42
N MET A 560 -7.78 3.30 -18.77
CA MET A 560 -7.86 3.06 -17.33
C MET A 560 -6.83 3.94 -16.65
N VAL A 561 -7.29 4.76 -15.71
CA VAL A 561 -6.42 5.51 -14.82
C VAL A 561 -6.50 4.84 -13.45
N PHE A 562 -5.37 4.31 -13.03
CA PHE A 562 -5.20 3.66 -11.74
C PHE A 562 -4.38 4.54 -10.82
N HIS A 563 -4.83 4.69 -9.58
CA HIS A 563 -4.11 5.42 -8.55
C HIS A 563 -3.74 4.50 -7.39
N LEU A 564 -2.52 4.66 -6.88
CA LEU A 564 -2.02 4.02 -5.67
C LEU A 564 -1.41 5.10 -4.78
N ALA A 565 -1.80 5.16 -3.51
CA ALA A 565 -1.22 6.04 -2.52
C ALA A 565 -0.68 5.23 -1.34
N LEU A 566 0.58 5.47 -1.01
CA LEU A 566 1.23 4.99 0.19
C LEU A 566 1.27 6.14 1.19
N SER A 567 0.56 5.99 2.30
CA SER A 567 0.69 6.91 3.44
C SER A 567 1.94 6.52 4.20
N LEU A 568 2.96 7.38 4.16
CA LEU A 568 4.29 7.08 4.68
C LEU A 568 4.55 7.77 6.01
N MET A 569 5.13 7.06 6.96
CA MET A 569 5.64 7.62 8.21
C MET A 569 7.13 7.90 8.11
N GLY A 570 7.59 8.89 8.86
CA GLY A 570 8.99 9.17 8.99
C GLY A 570 9.55 10.17 7.99
N ASP A 571 8.75 11.12 7.51
CA ASP A 571 9.28 12.16 6.63
C ASP A 571 10.22 13.12 7.40
N GLY A 572 11.52 12.91 7.23
CA GLY A 572 12.58 13.66 7.94
C GLY A 572 12.56 15.18 7.70
N ARG A 573 11.83 15.68 6.69
CA ARG A 573 11.68 17.11 6.42
C ARG A 573 10.78 17.79 7.45
N THR A 574 9.86 17.06 8.07
CA THR A 574 8.87 17.59 9.03
C THR A 574 9.25 17.27 10.49
N GLU A 575 8.75 18.07 11.44
CA GLU A 575 8.93 17.78 12.88
C GLU A 575 8.24 16.46 13.26
N GLN A 576 7.00 16.28 12.79
CA GLN A 576 6.21 15.08 13.03
C GLN A 576 6.92 13.84 12.47
N GLY A 577 7.40 13.89 11.23
CA GLY A 577 8.11 12.76 10.61
C GLY A 577 9.45 12.43 11.28
N ARG A 578 10.21 13.42 11.77
CA ARG A 578 11.41 13.12 12.59
C ARG A 578 11.06 12.41 13.89
N ALA A 579 9.95 12.78 14.54
CA ALA A 579 9.48 12.10 15.74
C ALA A 579 8.98 10.67 15.43
N GLU A 580 8.32 10.47 14.29
CA GLU A 580 7.93 9.14 13.79
C GLU A 580 9.14 8.24 13.53
N LEU A 581 10.19 8.72 12.87
CA LEU A 581 11.44 7.97 12.66
C LEU A 581 12.06 7.54 13.99
N ALA A 582 12.09 8.45 14.98
CA ALA A 582 12.61 8.14 16.31
C ALA A 582 11.79 7.06 17.02
N ALA A 583 10.46 7.13 16.96
CA ALA A 583 9.58 6.12 17.53
C ALA A 583 9.73 4.75 16.83
N MET A 584 9.80 4.73 15.49
CA MET A 584 10.04 3.51 14.73
C MET A 584 11.39 2.86 15.09
N ALA A 585 12.46 3.66 15.18
CA ALA A 585 13.77 3.18 15.59
C ALA A 585 13.79 2.66 17.03
N ALA A 586 13.10 3.34 17.96
CA ALA A 586 12.99 2.90 19.35
C ALA A 586 12.27 1.56 19.46
N VAL A 587 11.14 1.39 18.76
CA VAL A 587 10.37 0.14 18.72
C VAL A 587 11.16 -0.98 18.05
N ALA A 588 11.82 -0.71 16.93
CA ALA A 588 12.73 -1.68 16.29
C ALA A 588 13.90 -2.07 17.22
N GLY A 589 14.34 -1.17 18.09
CA GLY A 589 15.31 -1.43 19.16
C GLY A 589 14.75 -2.16 20.39
N GLY A 590 13.47 -2.56 20.38
CA GLY A 590 12.84 -3.32 21.46
C GLY A 590 12.12 -2.47 22.51
N SER A 591 11.90 -1.18 22.25
CA SER A 591 11.12 -0.33 23.15
C SER A 591 9.62 -0.64 23.05
N ASP A 592 8.88 -0.36 24.12
CA ASP A 592 7.43 -0.58 24.17
C ASP A 592 6.68 0.28 23.13
N PRO A 593 5.94 -0.33 22.18
CA PRO A 593 5.14 0.41 21.21
C PRO A 593 4.08 1.31 21.85
N ALA A 594 3.49 0.91 22.97
CA ALA A 594 2.44 1.69 23.64
C ALA A 594 2.99 3.02 24.14
N ALA A 595 4.18 3.02 24.75
CA ALA A 595 4.89 4.23 25.15
C ALA A 595 5.32 5.09 23.94
N ALA A 596 6.02 4.48 22.96
CA ALA A 596 6.61 5.22 21.85
C ALA A 596 5.56 5.89 20.95
N TYR A 597 4.50 5.18 20.58
CA TYR A 597 3.44 5.72 19.75
C TYR A 597 2.37 6.47 20.56
N GLY A 598 2.17 6.13 21.83
CA GLY A 598 1.26 6.87 22.72
C GLY A 598 1.72 8.32 22.96
N GLU A 599 3.03 8.56 23.03
CA GLU A 599 3.60 9.92 23.06
C GLU A 599 3.26 10.69 21.78
N LEU A 600 3.42 10.07 20.60
CA LEU A 600 3.07 10.68 19.31
C LEU A 600 1.57 10.98 19.21
N ALA A 601 0.72 10.04 19.62
CA ALA A 601 -0.73 10.23 19.67
C ALA A 601 -1.13 11.45 20.51
N SER A 602 -0.43 11.66 21.63
CA SER A 602 -0.68 12.79 22.53
C SER A 602 -0.12 14.11 21.96
N ARG A 603 1.12 14.10 21.49
CA ARG A 603 1.82 15.29 20.96
C ARG A 603 1.20 15.82 19.68
N PHE A 604 0.71 14.92 18.83
CA PHE A 604 0.14 15.23 17.52
C PHE A 604 -1.34 14.87 17.44
N ALA A 605 -2.10 15.09 18.52
CA ALA A 605 -3.51 14.71 18.63
C ALA A 605 -4.42 15.35 17.57
N SER A 606 -4.05 16.52 17.03
CA SER A 606 -4.77 17.21 15.95
C SER A 606 -4.31 16.80 14.55
N SER A 607 -3.30 15.94 14.44
CA SER A 607 -2.83 15.45 13.16
C SER A 607 -3.81 14.41 12.60
N PRO A 608 -4.01 14.36 11.27
CA PRO A 608 -4.70 13.24 10.61
C PRO A 608 -4.12 11.86 10.97
N ARG A 609 -2.86 11.80 11.43
CA ARG A 609 -2.16 10.57 11.83
C ARG A 609 -2.40 10.14 13.27
N ALA A 610 -3.15 10.91 14.07
CA ALA A 610 -3.40 10.57 15.47
C ALA A 610 -4.01 9.16 15.62
N VAL A 611 -4.93 8.80 14.71
CA VAL A 611 -5.57 7.47 14.68
C VAL A 611 -4.54 6.35 14.40
N ALA A 612 -3.61 6.58 13.47
CA ALA A 612 -2.50 5.66 13.19
C ALA A 612 -1.64 5.43 14.43
N TYR A 613 -1.25 6.49 15.15
CA TYR A 613 -0.47 6.36 16.38
C TYR A 613 -1.21 5.59 17.48
N GLN A 614 -2.50 5.85 17.65
CA GLN A 614 -3.33 5.12 18.61
C GLN A 614 -3.42 3.62 18.26
N ALA A 615 -3.54 3.30 16.96
CA ALA A 615 -3.54 1.92 16.49
C ALA A 615 -2.20 1.22 16.78
N ARG A 616 -1.07 1.86 16.46
CA ARG A 616 0.27 1.31 16.76
C ARG A 616 0.57 1.21 18.25
N ALA A 617 0.04 2.13 19.05
CA ALA A 617 0.12 2.08 20.51
C ALA A 617 -0.77 0.98 21.12
N GLY A 618 -1.67 0.37 20.34
CA GLY A 618 -2.63 -0.61 20.83
C GLY A 618 -3.75 -0.01 21.70
N THR A 619 -3.90 1.31 21.73
CA THR A 619 -5.01 2.00 22.43
C THR A 619 -6.27 2.06 21.57
N ARG A 620 -6.15 1.68 20.30
CA ARG A 620 -7.22 1.61 19.32
C ARG A 620 -7.14 0.26 18.60
N THR A 621 -8.20 -0.54 18.68
CA THR A 621 -8.24 -1.91 18.15
C THR A 621 -9.14 -2.07 16.92
N ASP A 622 -9.99 -1.08 16.64
CA ASP A 622 -10.84 -1.11 15.47
C ASP A 622 -10.00 -1.08 14.19
N GLY A 623 -10.36 -1.96 13.27
CA GLY A 623 -9.69 -2.07 11.98
C GLY A 623 -8.46 -2.98 11.95
N ALA A 624 -7.84 -3.36 13.07
CA ALA A 624 -6.63 -4.18 13.05
C ALA A 624 -6.85 -5.57 12.39
N LEU A 625 -8.00 -6.18 12.68
CA LEU A 625 -8.44 -7.45 12.06
C LEU A 625 -8.91 -7.25 10.63
N THR A 626 -9.61 -6.15 10.36
CA THR A 626 -10.03 -5.78 9.01
C THR A 626 -8.80 -5.62 8.13
N SER A 627 -7.78 -4.87 8.56
CA SER A 627 -6.50 -4.74 7.86
C SER A 627 -5.84 -6.09 7.59
N ALA A 628 -5.78 -6.99 8.58
CA ALA A 628 -5.23 -8.32 8.39
C ALA A 628 -6.03 -9.17 7.38
N ALA A 629 -7.37 -9.15 7.47
CA ALA A 629 -8.25 -9.85 6.54
C ALA A 629 -8.14 -9.26 5.11
N MET A 630 -8.09 -7.95 4.99
CA MET A 630 -7.95 -7.23 3.73
C MET A 630 -6.60 -7.49 3.08
N LEU A 631 -5.51 -7.52 3.85
CA LEU A 631 -4.20 -7.92 3.32
C LEU A 631 -4.17 -9.37 2.89
N GLY A 632 -4.89 -10.26 3.57
CA GLY A 632 -5.13 -11.62 3.08
C GLY A 632 -5.78 -11.64 1.70
N VAL A 633 -6.78 -10.78 1.48
CA VAL A 633 -7.42 -10.60 0.16
C VAL A 633 -6.46 -9.98 -0.85
N VAL A 634 -5.72 -8.92 -0.50
CA VAL A 634 -4.71 -8.31 -1.39
C VAL A 634 -3.67 -9.34 -1.80
N ALA A 635 -3.11 -10.10 -0.85
CA ALA A 635 -2.16 -11.16 -1.14
C ALA A 635 -2.80 -12.23 -2.04
N ALA A 636 -4.02 -12.70 -1.72
CA ALA A 636 -4.73 -13.70 -2.51
C ALA A 636 -5.15 -13.22 -3.91
N VAL A 637 -5.24 -11.91 -4.16
CA VAL A 637 -5.55 -11.31 -5.48
C VAL A 637 -4.26 -10.95 -6.22
N ALA A 638 -3.24 -10.43 -5.55
CA ALA A 638 -1.94 -10.09 -6.14
C ALA A 638 -1.14 -11.34 -6.57
N ILE A 639 -1.20 -12.43 -5.79
CA ILE A 639 -0.54 -13.71 -6.12
C ILE A 639 -1.07 -14.33 -7.44
N PRO A 640 -2.37 -14.28 -7.78
CA PRO A 640 -2.86 -14.71 -9.09
C PRO A 640 -2.74 -13.68 -10.22
N VAL A 641 -2.31 -12.43 -9.98
CA VAL A 641 -1.97 -11.51 -11.09
C VAL A 641 -0.79 -12.07 -11.89
N ASP A 642 0.16 -12.76 -11.26
CA ASP A 642 1.24 -13.51 -11.95
C ASP A 642 0.72 -14.70 -12.79
N LEU A 643 -0.50 -15.18 -12.53
CA LEU A 643 -1.17 -16.25 -13.28
C LEU A 643 -2.09 -15.73 -14.40
N LEU A 644 -2.69 -14.55 -14.24
CA LEU A 644 -3.46 -13.86 -15.28
C LEU A 644 -2.56 -13.14 -16.30
N PHE A 645 -1.35 -12.74 -15.88
CA PHE A 645 -0.30 -12.21 -16.75
C PHE A 645 0.93 -13.13 -16.70
N PRO A 646 0.88 -14.31 -17.35
CA PRO A 646 1.97 -15.26 -17.27
C PRO A 646 3.26 -14.68 -17.85
N ARG A 647 4.30 -14.68 -17.01
CA ARG A 647 5.74 -14.74 -17.34
C ARG A 647 6.15 -13.99 -18.62
N GLU A 648 6.37 -12.68 -18.48
CA GLU A 648 7.44 -11.92 -19.18
C GLU A 648 7.43 -10.41 -18.82
N GLY A 649 6.47 -9.93 -18.03
CA GLY A 649 6.45 -8.56 -17.48
C GLY A 649 7.23 -8.41 -16.17
N VAL A 650 8.54 -8.64 -16.18
CA VAL A 650 9.44 -8.57 -14.99
C VAL A 650 9.48 -7.17 -14.32
N LEU A 651 8.91 -6.13 -14.93
CA LEU A 651 8.94 -4.76 -14.39
C LEU A 651 7.69 -4.38 -13.58
N ALA A 652 6.50 -4.91 -13.90
CA ALA A 652 5.27 -4.54 -13.19
C ALA A 652 5.21 -5.20 -11.81
N SER A 653 5.59 -6.48 -11.70
CA SER A 653 5.67 -7.19 -10.42
C SER A 653 6.78 -6.63 -9.53
N ASN A 654 7.89 -6.15 -10.10
CA ASN A 654 8.96 -5.48 -9.34
C ASN A 654 8.56 -4.06 -8.90
N LEU A 655 7.73 -3.31 -9.64
CA LEU A 655 7.21 -2.02 -9.17
C LEU A 655 6.17 -2.15 -8.04
N LEU A 656 5.36 -3.22 -8.06
CA LEU A 656 4.40 -3.53 -6.99
C LEU A 656 5.06 -4.14 -5.75
N LEU A 657 6.23 -4.79 -5.88
CA LEU A 657 7.00 -5.37 -4.77
C LEU A 657 8.16 -4.49 -4.29
N ALA A 658 8.55 -3.44 -5.03
CA ALA A 658 9.57 -2.44 -4.64
C ALA A 658 8.98 -1.13 -4.11
N GLY A 659 7.64 -1.05 -3.95
CA GLY A 659 6.93 0.03 -3.28
C GLY A 659 6.73 -0.23 -1.79
#